data_AF-A0A3A0DW10-F1
#
_entry.id   AF-A0A3A0DW10-F1
#
_cell.length_a   1.000
_cell.length_b   1.000
_cell.length_c   1.000
_cell.angle_alpha   90.00
_cell.angle_beta   90.00
_cell.angle_gamma   90.00
#
_symmetry.space_group_name_H-M   'P 1'
#
loop_
_entity.id
_entity.type
_entity.pdbx_description
1 polymer ?
#
loop_
_entity_poly.entity_id
_entity_poly.type
_entity_poly.pdbx_seq_one_letter_code
_entity_poly.pdbx_strand_id
1 'polypeptide(L)'
;MAVHWLAWQRARMPAAPMSAPSVCSRRRARGKRLVALCSVLAWSLAGAAGAIDIVIHLGDEGENPSYDSDGAKLAAIFNAAASFWEDYLPEAGETGTYDVDVFWSSSEFEDEDDPALARWSFQAGGNNNIRVNPNPESGGDAKQWYIDVSPFDHSEYDFFTQIRDFDGTAYDYQGGQWLFRDVSAAEQMDWFTGNPPGPLEIGYRGRTSDPVLVDQYDLLSTVIHELGVNDTGGPWSANSIWLRSGSAILEEDVDGGHLRARTSLMCEGCGMLGTRRLPSAVDIMAVADDEAMGAFDLPRRDYVGDGHWGHPLLFVTHGWIGGLPPDASDDAFLRSDNQVTLNVNAEAKSLRVEQSSDLNTGGFTVAVAEQTTIGGGVNGGALQIGSGGKLTTADLWVAGLLSADSGGTIEVASKTYIPQGGHLLLNGAVAQVGQVFIQDLLDPFLTGGLLSGRGTIDAAGILVNDGKIAASGGTLLFVSTSNSALWNLDGSGAGLLEAIAGDLTFLGPTLTFDSIATVGIDRTLTVNETWKLGAAGRLNLIGAVGAPATLHGHAGAGHAVIAGRVTVDVLGVIDIAVTFEPSAVINVADNNDRLQLLQSITYRGGVFNGDGVIEQVGSADVGSDTTLDVRVYDWDGAEGDPATTSIDPEVVLTLNSQVIEQNSNDGHDGAINVNGGILEVNTKVRLEGGFAPAPWRLDRTGRLNLKNGALVPDGPTDGSGAIVRGSPLIVEGTVRALGAENRIEALATFIAGASVVVEDRNSELFLGGATTFFGGSYTGAGVLHQEGHASIQGNTQSDVATYNWDGPEEAPSNTAIAAGVELTLNVGALETQAADGYDGTITLAAGGRLNVNTPDPWRLDGELRLDGATVVGSPIENYGAIKGAGVISAAVANHGTVAPGLSAGLLLINAPLVQHPAGTIAVEVGGSAIGQFDVMMVAGDAALDGTLEVSLLGGYEPPLGQKFTILAASSGDVLGSFATLVRPYFNGRTFEPIYNATSVELEVTPGYEADFDEDGDVDGDDLANWKAGFGSPGSAVHMDGDADGDADVDGADFLVWQQQLGSSSADLVLEPVPEAAAAALAGGLFTCVAIARRAAYKRFGRFTGGQPAAASPLLSRLGRRDGLA
;
A
#
# COMPACT_ATOMS: atom_id res chain seq x y z
N MET A 1 -6.36 16.52 42.29
CA MET A 1 -7.08 15.48 43.08
C MET A 1 -6.11 14.32 43.23
N ALA A 2 -5.46 14.17 44.37
CA ALA A 2 -5.92 13.42 45.54
C ALA A 2 -5.82 11.89 45.34
N VAL A 3 -5.28 11.03 46.21
CA VAL A 3 -4.45 11.09 47.43
C VAL A 3 -4.42 9.64 47.95
N HIS A 4 -3.21 9.10 48.25
CA HIS A 4 -2.89 8.04 49.24
C HIS A 4 -3.54 6.62 49.12
N TRP A 5 -3.12 5.51 49.76
CA TRP A 5 -2.37 5.15 51.00
C TRP A 5 -1.66 3.76 50.78
N LEU A 6 -0.38 3.50 51.15
CA LEU A 6 0.20 3.13 52.49
C LEU A 6 -0.19 1.70 52.98
N ALA A 7 0.63 0.85 53.65
CA ALA A 7 1.78 1.04 54.56
C ALA A 7 2.53 -0.32 54.85
N TRP A 8 3.86 -0.34 55.11
CA TRP A 8 4.59 -0.51 56.42
C TRP A 8 4.77 -1.95 56.98
N GLN A 9 5.88 -2.39 57.63
CA GLN A 9 6.85 -1.87 58.63
C GLN A 9 8.28 -2.48 58.40
N ARG A 10 9.46 -1.85 58.59
CA ARG A 10 10.17 -1.05 59.64
C ARG A 10 10.99 -1.81 60.71
N ALA A 11 12.32 -1.61 60.70
CA ALA A 11 13.24 -1.28 61.83
C ALA A 11 14.73 -1.40 61.34
N ARG A 12 15.78 -0.64 61.70
CA ARG A 12 16.12 0.59 62.47
C ARG A 12 17.56 1.02 62.02
N MET A 13 17.90 2.32 62.14
CA MET A 13 19.15 3.08 61.81
C MET A 13 20.41 2.72 62.68
N PRO A 14 21.66 3.30 62.56
CA PRO A 14 22.10 4.57 61.88
C PRO A 14 23.52 4.70 61.19
N ALA A 15 23.61 5.73 60.32
CA ALA A 15 24.69 6.69 59.93
C ALA A 15 26.22 6.41 59.80
N ALA A 16 26.74 6.74 58.57
CA ALA A 16 28.01 7.40 58.12
C ALA A 16 29.40 6.71 58.23
N PRO A 17 30.46 7.07 57.43
CA PRO A 17 30.56 7.67 56.08
C PRO A 17 31.58 6.96 55.12
N MET A 18 31.77 7.54 53.92
CA MET A 18 32.54 7.11 52.73
C MET A 18 34.04 6.78 52.91
N SER A 19 34.54 5.80 52.15
CA SER A 19 35.91 5.72 51.58
C SER A 19 35.99 4.68 50.45
N ALA A 20 36.96 4.88 49.53
CA ALA A 20 37.15 4.35 48.18
C ALA A 20 37.21 2.81 47.98
N PRO A 21 37.06 2.30 46.74
CA PRO A 21 37.46 0.93 46.40
C PRO A 21 38.82 0.86 45.69
N SER A 22 39.66 0.00 46.23
CA SER A 22 40.94 -0.47 45.71
C SER A 22 40.75 -1.61 44.68
N VAL A 23 41.58 -1.57 43.64
CA VAL A 23 41.66 -2.55 42.55
C VAL A 23 42.34 -3.83 43.03
N CYS A 24 41.72 -4.99 42.75
CA CYS A 24 42.24 -6.31 43.05
C CYS A 24 42.61 -7.06 41.76
N SER A 25 43.82 -7.60 41.78
CA SER A 25 44.52 -8.38 40.75
C SER A 25 43.78 -9.63 40.25
N ARG A 26 43.95 -9.96 38.95
CA ARG A 26 43.75 -11.32 38.42
C ARG A 26 45.02 -11.85 37.74
N ARG A 27 45.52 -12.97 38.26
CA ARG A 27 46.51 -13.87 37.64
C ARG A 27 45.83 -14.91 36.74
N ARG A 28 46.44 -15.26 35.61
CA ARG A 28 46.50 -16.61 34.97
C ARG A 28 47.77 -16.63 34.09
N ALA A 29 48.80 -17.44 34.33
CA ALA A 29 48.93 -18.90 34.22
C ALA A 29 48.85 -19.46 32.78
N ARG A 30 50.02 -19.72 32.17
CA ARG A 30 50.38 -20.75 31.18
C ARG A 30 51.91 -20.89 31.30
N GLY A 31 52.60 -22.03 31.32
CA GLY A 31 52.32 -23.40 30.88
C GLY A 31 53.58 -23.88 30.15
N LYS A 32 54.56 -24.44 30.88
CA LYS A 32 55.86 -24.92 30.35
C LYS A 32 55.68 -26.15 29.44
N ARG A 33 56.45 -26.22 28.34
CA ARG A 33 56.96 -27.47 27.75
C ARG A 33 58.44 -27.30 27.37
N LEU A 34 59.22 -28.28 27.79
CA LEU A 34 60.66 -28.49 27.56
C LEU A 34 60.94 -29.02 26.14
N VAL A 35 62.17 -28.79 25.65
CA VAL A 35 63.11 -29.63 24.84
C VAL A 35 63.92 -28.66 23.96
N ALA A 36 65.25 -28.70 23.78
CA ALA A 36 66.39 -29.28 24.47
C ALA A 36 67.66 -28.56 23.96
N LEU A 37 68.73 -28.62 24.76
CA LEU A 37 70.14 -28.33 24.48
C LEU A 37 70.57 -28.12 23.01
N CYS A 38 71.31 -27.03 22.77
CA CYS A 38 72.70 -27.14 22.34
C CYS A 38 73.46 -25.82 22.61
N SER A 39 74.30 -25.85 23.64
CA SER A 39 75.34 -24.87 23.91
C SER A 39 76.51 -25.05 22.94
N VAL A 40 76.93 -23.97 22.27
CA VAL A 40 78.30 -23.81 21.80
C VAL A 40 78.74 -22.39 22.14
N LEU A 41 79.75 -22.32 23.02
CA LEU A 41 80.50 -21.11 23.35
C LEU A 41 81.19 -20.56 22.09
N ALA A 42 81.12 -19.25 21.89
CA ALA A 42 82.23 -18.47 21.38
C ALA A 42 82.41 -17.23 22.25
N TRP A 43 83.60 -17.13 22.83
CA TRP A 43 84.04 -16.09 23.75
C TRP A 43 84.42 -14.79 23.04
N SER A 44 84.33 -13.73 23.84
CA SER A 44 85.12 -12.47 23.84
C SER A 44 84.92 -11.49 22.69
N LEU A 45 84.14 -10.43 22.97
CA LEU A 45 84.63 -9.07 23.23
C LEU A 45 83.50 -8.31 23.95
N ALA A 46 83.62 -8.17 25.28
CA ALA A 46 82.70 -7.33 26.05
C ALA A 46 83.04 -5.86 25.76
N GLY A 47 82.19 -5.20 24.98
CA GLY A 47 82.04 -3.74 25.04
C GLY A 47 81.26 -3.39 26.30
N ALA A 48 81.65 -2.31 26.98
CA ALA A 48 80.97 -1.84 28.18
C ALA A 48 79.54 -1.37 27.84
N ALA A 49 78.58 -1.68 28.70
CA ALA A 49 77.24 -1.10 28.67
C ALA A 49 77.34 0.42 28.91
N GLY A 50 76.66 1.21 28.08
CA GLY A 50 76.36 2.61 28.38
C GLY A 50 75.07 2.66 29.20
N ALA A 51 75.10 3.37 30.31
CA ALA A 51 73.92 3.91 30.97
C ALA A 51 74.13 5.43 30.99
N ILE A 52 73.07 6.21 30.79
CA ILE A 52 73.12 7.67 30.90
C ILE A 52 72.60 8.02 32.29
N ASP A 53 73.51 8.20 33.24
CA ASP A 53 73.18 8.70 34.58
C ASP A 53 73.08 10.23 34.53
N ILE A 54 71.87 10.78 34.63
CA ILE A 54 71.64 12.23 34.69
C ILE A 54 71.49 12.64 36.14
N VAL A 55 72.44 13.43 36.64
CA VAL A 55 72.41 13.93 38.02
C VAL A 55 71.90 15.37 38.02
N ILE A 56 70.69 15.57 38.53
CA ILE A 56 70.11 16.90 38.76
C ILE A 56 70.55 17.39 40.14
N HIS A 57 71.21 18.56 40.15
CA HIS A 57 71.62 19.22 41.37
C HIS A 57 70.56 20.24 41.79
N LEU A 58 69.93 20.02 42.94
CA LEU A 58 69.18 21.06 43.64
C LEU A 58 70.12 21.73 44.63
N GLY A 59 70.16 23.06 44.62
CA GLY A 59 70.93 23.82 45.61
C GLY A 59 70.31 23.71 47.02
N ASP A 60 70.93 24.35 47.99
CA ASP A 60 70.36 24.52 49.33
C ASP A 60 68.96 25.16 49.23
N GLU A 61 68.06 24.93 50.21
CA GLU A 61 66.66 25.42 50.23
C GLU A 61 66.49 26.95 49.97
N GLY A 62 67.59 27.73 49.95
CA GLY A 62 67.62 29.15 49.57
C GLY A 62 67.88 29.47 48.09
N GLU A 63 68.34 28.52 47.26
CA GLU A 63 68.68 28.70 45.84
C GLU A 63 67.70 28.00 44.88
N ASN A 64 66.83 27.12 45.39
CA ASN A 64 65.76 26.53 44.60
C ASN A 64 64.75 27.61 44.14
N PRO A 65 64.18 27.48 42.93
CA PRO A 65 63.19 28.42 42.45
C PRO A 65 62.01 28.51 43.44
N SER A 66 61.54 29.72 43.73
CA SER A 66 60.46 29.93 44.71
C SER A 66 59.15 29.22 44.35
N TYR A 67 58.99 28.79 43.09
CA TYR A 67 57.83 28.05 42.60
C TYR A 67 57.92 26.52 42.78
N ASP A 68 59.09 25.97 43.10
CA ASP A 68 59.35 24.52 43.28
C ASP A 68 60.45 24.28 44.33
N SER A 69 60.23 24.78 45.54
CA SER A 69 61.25 24.77 46.61
C SER A 69 61.69 23.37 47.07
N ASP A 70 60.87 22.34 46.85
CA ASP A 70 61.15 20.94 47.17
C ASP A 70 61.56 20.10 45.95
N GLY A 71 61.64 20.70 44.75
CA GLY A 71 62.05 20.06 43.51
C GLY A 71 61.06 19.03 42.94
N ALA A 72 59.89 18.86 43.55
CA ALA A 72 58.96 17.79 43.20
C ALA A 72 58.35 17.99 41.80
N LYS A 73 58.13 19.24 41.37
CA LYS A 73 57.52 19.53 40.06
C LYS A 73 58.53 19.37 38.93
N LEU A 74 59.75 19.86 39.12
CA LEU A 74 60.85 19.62 38.19
C LEU A 74 61.12 18.12 38.05
N ALA A 75 61.08 17.38 39.16
CA ALA A 75 61.23 15.92 39.10
C ALA A 75 60.20 15.21 38.25
N ALA A 76 58.93 15.61 38.35
CA ALA A 76 57.88 15.05 37.50
C ALA A 76 58.13 15.32 36.01
N ILE A 77 58.60 16.52 35.66
CA ILE A 77 58.89 16.89 34.26
C ILE A 77 60.10 16.13 33.71
N PHE A 78 61.20 16.05 34.47
CA PHE A 78 62.40 15.35 34.01
C PHE A 78 62.19 13.84 33.88
N ASN A 79 61.49 13.22 34.83
CA ASN A 79 61.12 11.82 34.72
C ASN A 79 60.20 11.58 33.50
N ALA A 80 59.27 12.49 33.22
CA ALA A 80 58.44 12.38 32.02
C ALA A 80 59.27 12.51 30.73
N ALA A 81 60.20 13.47 30.68
CA ALA A 81 61.09 13.68 29.54
C ALA A 81 62.06 12.51 29.30
N ALA A 82 62.57 11.90 30.38
CA ALA A 82 63.33 10.64 30.35
C ALA A 82 62.50 9.52 29.74
N SER A 83 61.26 9.32 30.21
CA SER A 83 60.36 8.31 29.67
C SER A 83 60.02 8.52 28.19
N PHE A 84 59.95 9.76 27.68
CA PHE A 84 59.79 9.99 26.23
C PHE A 84 60.95 9.42 25.43
N TRP A 85 62.20 9.65 25.86
CA TRP A 85 63.37 9.10 25.17
C TRP A 85 63.49 7.59 25.31
N GLU A 86 63.16 7.04 26.47
CA GLU A 86 63.12 5.58 26.71
C GLU A 86 62.07 4.88 25.83
N ASP A 87 60.92 5.53 25.59
CA ASP A 87 59.85 5.02 24.73
C ASP A 87 60.25 5.06 23.25
N TYR A 88 60.92 6.13 22.80
CA TYR A 88 61.37 6.26 21.40
C TYR A 88 62.62 5.46 21.05
N LEU A 89 63.46 5.14 22.03
CA LEU A 89 64.74 4.44 21.84
C LEU A 89 64.78 3.12 22.63
N PRO A 90 63.86 2.17 22.39
CA PRO A 90 63.70 1.00 23.25
C PRO A 90 64.84 -0.03 23.13
N GLU A 91 65.01 -0.83 24.19
CA GLU A 91 66.00 -1.91 24.31
C GLU A 91 65.98 -2.89 23.12
N ALA A 92 66.99 -2.82 22.24
CA ALA A 92 67.25 -3.89 21.29
C ALA A 92 67.93 -5.07 22.03
N GLY A 93 67.31 -6.26 21.93
CA GLY A 93 67.71 -7.46 22.67
C GLY A 93 69.22 -7.76 22.79
N GLU A 94 69.55 -8.36 23.93
CA GLU A 94 70.81 -8.99 24.39
C GLU A 94 72.13 -8.19 24.34
N THR A 95 72.24 -6.96 23.81
CA THR A 95 73.53 -6.22 23.82
C THR A 95 73.55 -4.70 24.07
N GLY A 96 72.47 -3.98 24.41
CA GLY A 96 72.61 -2.54 24.75
C GLY A 96 71.38 -1.90 25.41
N THR A 97 71.61 -1.12 26.46
CA THR A 97 70.59 -0.42 27.28
C THR A 97 70.66 1.09 27.04
N TYR A 98 69.57 1.74 26.64
CA TYR A 98 69.35 3.18 26.87
C TYR A 98 68.38 3.31 28.03
N ASP A 99 68.89 3.73 29.18
CA ASP A 99 68.14 3.95 30.42
C ASP A 99 68.47 5.39 30.84
N VAL A 100 67.45 6.23 31.03
CA VAL A 100 67.63 7.64 31.40
C VAL A 100 67.35 7.77 32.88
N ASP A 101 68.34 7.42 33.70
CA ASP A 101 68.21 7.50 35.14
C ASP A 101 68.35 8.96 35.62
N VAL A 102 67.30 9.47 36.26
CA VAL A 102 67.28 10.82 36.85
C VAL A 102 67.57 10.75 38.35
N PHE A 103 68.75 11.23 38.76
CA PHE A 103 69.18 11.27 40.15
C PHE A 103 69.07 12.68 40.75
N TRP A 104 68.62 12.77 42.00
CA TRP A 104 68.59 14.02 42.78
C TRP A 104 69.76 14.04 43.76
N SER A 105 70.68 14.99 43.63
CA SER A 105 71.86 15.11 44.51
C SER A 105 72.02 16.51 45.10
N SER A 106 72.43 16.58 46.38
CA SER A 106 72.68 17.83 47.12
C SER A 106 74.16 18.04 47.47
N SER A 107 75.11 17.33 46.83
CA SER A 107 76.54 17.49 47.11
C SER A 107 77.24 18.33 46.04
N GLU A 108 77.79 19.47 46.47
CA GLU A 108 78.58 20.43 45.67
C GLU A 108 79.82 19.78 45.05
N PHE A 109 80.12 20.13 43.79
CA PHE A 109 81.44 19.99 43.19
C PHE A 109 82.03 21.42 43.08
N GLU A 110 83.02 21.72 43.93
CA GLU A 110 83.75 23.01 43.93
C GLU A 110 84.78 23.09 42.78
N ASP A 111 85.06 24.33 42.35
CA ASP A 111 86.11 24.87 41.43
C ASP A 111 85.80 24.87 39.90
N GLU A 112 85.97 25.94 39.11
CA GLU A 112 86.17 27.41 39.25
C GLU A 112 85.97 28.00 37.81
N ASP A 113 85.33 29.17 37.71
CA ASP A 113 85.20 30.10 36.55
C ASP A 113 84.36 29.71 35.28
N ASP A 114 83.18 30.37 35.16
CA ASP A 114 82.18 30.45 34.07
C ASP A 114 80.96 29.49 34.18
N PRO A 115 79.68 29.96 34.22
CA PRO A 115 78.56 29.14 34.65
C PRO A 115 77.95 28.32 33.48
N ALA A 116 78.73 27.40 32.91
CA ALA A 116 78.28 26.53 31.82
C ALA A 116 77.42 25.33 32.30
N LEU A 117 76.24 25.17 31.70
CA LEU A 117 75.48 23.93 31.58
C LEU A 117 76.36 22.82 30.98
N ALA A 118 76.36 21.61 31.53
CA ALA A 118 77.34 20.58 31.15
C ALA A 118 77.19 20.14 29.67
N ARG A 119 78.33 19.85 29.03
CA ARG A 119 78.44 19.16 27.73
C ARG A 119 78.24 17.66 27.91
N TRP A 120 77.70 16.99 26.90
CA TRP A 120 77.37 15.56 26.88
C TRP A 120 78.25 14.82 25.84
N SER A 121 78.46 13.50 25.99
CA SER A 121 79.17 12.62 25.03
C SER A 121 78.91 11.14 25.36
N PHE A 122 78.59 10.32 24.37
CA PHE A 122 78.16 8.91 24.47
C PHE A 122 79.25 7.87 24.84
N GLN A 123 80.26 8.24 25.63
CA GLN A 123 81.25 7.29 26.16
C GLN A 123 80.85 6.80 27.55
N ALA A 124 80.91 5.48 27.77
CA ALA A 124 80.58 4.84 29.04
C ALA A 124 81.31 5.49 30.24
N GLY A 125 80.55 6.14 31.13
CA GLY A 125 81.03 6.73 32.39
C GLY A 125 81.01 8.27 32.50
N GLY A 126 80.24 9.00 31.69
CA GLY A 126 80.07 10.45 31.82
C GLY A 126 78.82 10.85 32.62
N ASN A 127 78.98 11.61 33.71
CA ASN A 127 77.88 12.21 34.48
C ASN A 127 77.73 13.69 34.08
N ASN A 128 76.54 14.11 33.62
CA ASN A 128 76.27 15.49 33.15
C ASN A 128 75.04 16.12 33.84
N ASN A 129 75.00 17.46 33.90
CA ASN A 129 74.05 18.27 34.68
C ASN A 129 73.27 19.29 33.81
N ILE A 130 71.93 19.29 33.89
CA ILE A 130 71.01 20.29 33.29
C ILE A 130 70.68 21.39 34.33
N ARG A 131 70.64 22.66 33.93
CA ARG A 131 70.42 23.86 34.77
C ARG A 131 69.23 24.68 34.25
N VAL A 132 68.23 24.89 35.10
CA VAL A 132 67.06 25.73 34.77
C VAL A 132 67.30 27.14 35.32
N ASN A 133 67.70 28.08 34.46
CA ASN A 133 67.95 29.46 34.89
C ASN A 133 66.63 30.27 34.94
N PRO A 134 66.23 30.81 36.11
CA PRO A 134 65.04 31.65 36.22
C PRO A 134 65.20 33.05 35.60
N ASN A 135 66.43 33.52 35.29
CA ASN A 135 66.70 34.86 34.75
C ASN A 135 67.66 34.83 33.54
N PRO A 136 67.37 35.51 32.41
CA PRO A 136 68.30 35.55 31.28
C PRO A 136 69.60 36.29 31.62
N GLU A 137 70.74 35.77 31.15
CA GLU A 137 72.10 36.32 31.39
C GLU A 137 72.33 37.74 30.82
N SER A 138 71.37 38.28 30.07
CA SER A 138 71.47 39.56 29.36
C SER A 138 70.39 40.59 29.77
N GLY A 139 70.00 40.64 31.05
CA GLY A 139 69.19 41.75 31.59
C GLY A 139 67.75 41.86 31.07
N GLY A 140 67.17 40.76 30.58
CA GLY A 140 65.76 40.65 30.19
C GLY A 140 64.84 40.18 31.33
N ASP A 141 63.53 40.25 31.12
CA ASP A 141 62.53 39.72 32.06
C ASP A 141 62.67 38.18 32.20
N ALA A 142 62.37 37.64 33.39
CA ALA A 142 62.39 36.21 33.68
C ALA A 142 61.53 35.41 32.68
N LYS A 143 62.03 34.27 32.18
CA LYS A 143 61.23 33.36 31.35
C LYS A 143 60.04 32.86 32.17
N GLN A 144 58.82 33.02 31.65
CA GLN A 144 57.63 32.44 32.26
C GLN A 144 57.50 30.99 31.81
N TRP A 145 57.78 30.05 32.72
CA TRP A 145 57.72 28.62 32.46
C TRP A 145 56.35 28.05 32.78
N TYR A 146 55.77 27.32 31.83
CA TYR A 146 54.64 26.43 32.09
C TYR A 146 55.19 25.10 32.61
N ILE A 147 54.77 24.75 33.83
CA ILE A 147 55.10 23.49 34.47
C ILE A 147 53.85 22.62 34.40
N ASP A 148 53.88 21.63 33.53
CA ASP A 148 52.78 20.71 33.34
C ASP A 148 52.66 19.75 34.53
N VAL A 149 51.46 19.68 35.10
CA VAL A 149 51.14 18.76 36.21
C VAL A 149 50.76 17.37 35.71
N SER A 150 50.55 17.21 34.41
CA SER A 150 50.17 15.98 33.71
C SER A 150 50.96 15.84 32.39
N PRO A 151 52.29 15.67 32.43
CA PRO A 151 53.17 15.77 31.26
C PRO A 151 52.93 14.76 30.12
N PHE A 152 52.14 13.72 30.35
CA PHE A 152 51.73 12.74 29.32
C PHE A 152 50.33 13.00 28.74
N ASP A 153 49.58 13.92 29.36
CA ASP A 153 48.36 14.49 28.77
C ASP A 153 48.78 15.75 28.02
N HIS A 154 48.32 15.87 26.79
CA HIS A 154 48.66 17.00 25.92
C HIS A 154 47.43 17.82 25.55
N SER A 155 46.29 17.60 26.22
CA SER A 155 45.00 18.22 25.88
C SER A 155 44.97 19.74 26.02
N GLU A 156 45.92 20.33 26.74
CA GLU A 156 46.13 21.78 26.82
C GLU A 156 46.78 22.40 25.57
N TYR A 157 47.24 21.57 24.63
CA TYR A 157 47.77 21.98 23.33
C TYR A 157 47.00 21.31 22.17
N ASP A 158 46.62 22.09 21.17
CA ASP A 158 46.02 21.58 19.94
C ASP A 158 47.11 21.12 18.95
N PHE A 159 47.18 19.80 18.72
CA PHE A 159 48.04 19.15 17.74
C PHE A 159 47.29 18.81 16.42
N PHE A 160 46.03 19.22 16.24
CA PHE A 160 45.17 18.72 15.17
C PHE A 160 44.79 19.75 14.09
N THR A 161 44.80 21.06 14.37
CA THR A 161 44.40 22.09 13.39
C THR A 161 45.56 22.66 12.55
N GLN A 162 45.47 22.50 11.22
CA GLN A 162 46.23 23.27 10.23
C GLN A 162 45.32 24.36 9.64
N ILE A 163 45.63 25.65 9.82
CA ILE A 163 44.81 26.79 9.34
C ILE A 163 45.58 27.53 8.25
N ARG A 164 45.19 27.44 6.97
CA ARG A 164 45.81 28.25 5.91
C ARG A 164 45.25 29.68 5.89
N ASP A 165 46.10 30.70 5.98
CA ASP A 165 45.74 32.08 5.64
C ASP A 165 45.91 32.35 4.13
N PHE A 166 45.03 33.18 3.58
CA PHE A 166 44.74 33.31 2.15
C PHE A 166 45.67 34.27 1.36
N ASP A 167 46.77 34.78 1.93
CA ASP A 167 47.59 35.82 1.24
C ASP A 167 49.10 35.57 1.08
N GLY A 168 49.62 34.43 1.52
CA GLY A 168 50.91 33.92 1.04
C GLY A 168 52.17 34.69 1.46
N THR A 169 52.19 35.37 2.61
CA THR A 169 53.43 35.94 3.18
C THR A 169 53.68 35.58 4.65
N ALA A 170 54.85 34.96 4.89
CA ALA A 170 55.55 34.71 6.16
C ALA A 170 54.97 33.70 7.18
N TYR A 171 55.86 32.88 7.73
CA TYR A 171 55.64 31.75 8.64
C TYR A 171 55.07 32.18 10.00
N ASP A 172 53.81 31.81 10.28
CA ASP A 172 53.28 31.77 11.64
C ASP A 172 52.68 30.37 11.92
N TYR A 173 53.59 29.46 12.30
CA TYR A 173 53.47 28.51 13.41
C TYR A 173 52.09 27.88 13.72
N GLN A 174 51.82 26.76 13.05
CA GLN A 174 50.60 25.95 13.16
C GLN A 174 50.85 24.61 13.85
N GLY A 175 49.85 24.08 14.56
CA GLY A 175 49.93 22.81 15.28
C GLY A 175 49.84 21.58 14.37
N GLY A 176 50.40 20.46 14.83
CA GLY A 176 50.36 19.14 14.23
C GLY A 176 51.70 18.62 13.70
N GLN A 177 51.59 17.59 12.88
CA GLN A 177 52.70 16.92 12.22
C GLN A 177 53.11 17.68 10.96
N TRP A 178 54.41 17.98 10.85
CA TRP A 178 55.00 18.68 9.71
C TRP A 178 55.82 17.71 8.89
N LEU A 179 55.57 17.67 7.58
CA LEU A 179 56.25 16.75 6.67
C LEU A 179 57.24 17.51 5.79
N PHE A 180 58.30 16.82 5.37
CA PHE A 180 59.33 17.39 4.50
C PHE A 180 58.75 18.05 3.24
N ARG A 181 57.71 17.45 2.63
CA ARG A 181 57.07 18.04 1.44
C ARG A 181 56.24 19.30 1.72
N ASP A 182 55.86 19.55 2.97
CA ASP A 182 54.93 20.63 3.34
C ASP A 182 55.65 21.96 3.61
N VAL A 183 56.99 21.94 3.72
CA VAL A 183 57.84 23.13 3.83
C VAL A 183 58.30 23.63 2.45
N SER A 184 58.71 24.90 2.37
CA SER A 184 59.08 25.54 1.09
C SER A 184 60.31 24.89 0.46
N ALA A 185 60.46 24.97 -0.86
CA ALA A 185 61.64 24.43 -1.55
C ALA A 185 62.97 25.06 -1.08
N ALA A 186 62.95 26.31 -0.58
CA ALA A 186 64.12 26.95 0.01
C ALA A 186 64.48 26.32 1.36
N GLU A 187 63.47 26.06 2.21
CA GLU A 187 63.68 25.34 3.46
C GLU A 187 64.12 23.91 3.20
N GLN A 188 63.48 23.15 2.29
CA GLN A 188 63.92 21.77 2.01
C GLN A 188 65.44 21.66 1.72
N MET A 189 66.04 22.67 1.07
CA MET A 189 67.49 22.72 0.78
C MET A 189 68.36 23.13 1.97
N ASP A 190 67.82 23.79 2.99
CA ASP A 190 68.54 24.14 4.22
C ASP A 190 68.67 22.93 5.18
N TRP A 191 67.94 21.82 4.93
CA TRP A 191 67.68 20.76 5.93
C TRP A 191 68.36 19.45 5.59
N PHE A 192 68.48 19.15 4.29
CA PHE A 192 69.06 17.89 3.82
C PHE A 192 70.03 18.11 2.66
N THR A 193 71.11 17.34 2.65
CA THR A 193 72.04 17.27 1.50
C THR A 193 71.49 16.47 0.30
N GLY A 194 70.29 15.89 0.44
CA GLY A 194 69.58 15.07 -0.56
C GLY A 194 68.06 15.28 -0.54
N ASN A 195 67.30 14.40 -1.21
CA ASN A 195 65.83 14.49 -1.30
C ASN A 195 65.17 13.32 -0.55
N PRO A 196 64.95 13.43 0.77
CA PRO A 196 64.27 12.39 1.55
C PRO A 196 62.81 12.17 1.10
N PRO A 197 62.16 11.07 1.53
CA PRO A 197 60.74 10.84 1.24
C PRO A 197 59.86 12.01 1.71
N GLY A 198 58.92 12.42 0.86
CA GLY A 198 57.99 13.51 1.16
C GLY A 198 57.23 13.38 2.49
N PRO A 199 56.79 12.16 2.89
CA PRO A 199 56.12 11.93 4.19
C PRO A 199 57.04 11.94 5.43
N LEU A 200 58.33 12.27 5.31
CA LEU A 200 59.22 12.35 6.47
C LEU A 200 58.74 13.42 7.46
N GLU A 201 58.42 13.03 8.69
CA GLU A 201 58.08 13.96 9.78
C GLU A 201 59.32 14.74 10.22
N ILE A 202 59.30 16.06 9.99
CA ILE A 202 60.39 17.01 10.31
C ILE A 202 60.06 17.90 11.52
N GLY A 203 58.88 17.72 12.12
CA GLY A 203 58.43 18.50 13.28
C GLY A 203 57.09 18.01 13.81
N TYR A 204 56.90 18.09 15.13
CA TYR A 204 55.63 17.80 15.79
C TYR A 204 55.40 18.76 16.96
N ARG A 205 54.33 19.56 16.86
CA ARG A 205 54.09 20.69 17.78
C ARG A 205 52.62 20.93 18.02
N GLY A 206 52.23 21.25 19.24
CA GLY A 206 50.88 21.70 19.60
C GLY A 206 50.87 23.17 20.03
N ARG A 207 49.74 23.84 19.82
CA ARG A 207 49.54 25.25 20.23
C ARG A 207 48.38 25.37 21.19
N THR A 208 48.54 26.14 22.26
CA THR A 208 47.48 26.39 23.21
C THR A 208 46.65 27.61 22.81
N SER A 209 45.34 27.53 23.04
CA SER A 209 44.46 28.69 23.05
C SER A 209 44.17 29.18 24.48
N ASP A 210 44.74 28.54 25.50
CA ASP A 210 44.55 28.95 26.89
C ASP A 210 45.25 30.29 27.11
N PRO A 211 44.52 31.35 27.48
CA PRO A 211 45.08 32.68 27.70
C PRO A 211 46.10 32.73 28.84
N VAL A 212 46.16 31.71 29.71
CA VAL A 212 47.17 31.57 30.76
C VAL A 212 48.48 31.02 30.20
N LEU A 213 48.40 30.10 29.22
CA LEU A 213 49.54 29.37 28.68
C LEU A 213 50.16 30.04 27.45
N VAL A 214 49.38 30.86 26.73
CA VAL A 214 49.78 31.47 25.45
C VAL A 214 51.07 32.30 25.53
N ASP A 215 51.37 32.88 26.69
CA ASP A 215 52.55 33.72 26.95
C ASP A 215 53.66 32.99 27.75
N GLN A 216 53.60 31.66 27.87
CA GLN A 216 54.57 30.84 28.63
C GLN A 216 55.37 29.88 27.75
N TYR A 217 56.62 29.59 28.12
CA TYR A 217 57.44 28.53 27.53
C TYR A 217 57.11 27.18 28.18
N ASP A 218 56.84 26.14 27.38
CA ASP A 218 56.61 24.80 27.90
C ASP A 218 57.91 24.17 28.41
N LEU A 219 57.98 23.93 29.73
CA LEU A 219 59.17 23.38 30.36
C LEU A 219 59.43 21.95 29.92
N LEU A 220 58.38 21.13 29.72
CA LEU A 220 58.52 19.76 29.26
C LEU A 220 59.22 19.68 27.89
N SER A 221 58.74 20.44 26.90
CA SER A 221 59.38 20.52 25.57
C SER A 221 60.85 20.88 25.66
N THR A 222 61.18 21.84 26.53
CA THR A 222 62.55 22.29 26.72
C THR A 222 63.40 21.19 27.34
N VAL A 223 62.92 20.52 28.39
CA VAL A 223 63.68 19.43 29.03
C VAL A 223 63.87 18.26 28.06
N ILE A 224 62.86 17.89 27.26
CA ILE A 224 63.00 16.85 26.24
C ILE A 224 64.04 17.26 25.18
N HIS A 225 64.05 18.53 24.76
CA HIS A 225 65.06 19.09 23.85
C HIS A 225 66.47 18.94 24.43
N GLU A 226 66.70 19.46 25.63
CA GLU A 226 68.03 19.42 26.27
C GLU A 226 68.53 17.98 26.49
N LEU A 227 67.62 17.02 26.69
CA LEU A 227 67.99 15.61 26.85
C LEU A 227 68.47 14.93 25.55
N GLY A 228 68.14 15.45 24.37
CA GLY A 228 68.55 14.85 23.10
C GLY A 228 69.49 15.69 22.24
N VAL A 229 69.89 16.88 22.69
CA VAL A 229 70.91 17.72 22.02
C VAL A 229 72.30 17.10 22.19
N ASN A 230 73.10 17.13 21.11
CA ASN A 230 74.38 16.43 21.03
C ASN A 230 75.56 17.25 20.44
N ASP A 231 76.73 17.39 21.08
CA ASP A 231 77.86 18.30 20.79
C ASP A 231 79.00 17.56 20.06
N THR A 232 78.68 16.89 18.95
CA THR A 232 79.63 16.13 18.11
C THR A 232 79.67 16.67 16.67
N GLY A 233 79.95 17.97 16.53
CA GLY A 233 79.96 18.70 15.27
C GLY A 233 80.28 17.90 13.99
N GLY A 234 79.29 17.86 13.08
CA GLY A 234 79.29 17.24 11.76
C GLY A 234 77.85 17.00 11.25
N PRO A 235 77.58 16.89 9.93
CA PRO A 235 76.25 16.52 9.43
C PRO A 235 75.90 15.06 9.75
N TRP A 236 74.70 14.80 10.24
CA TRP A 236 74.28 13.46 10.72
C TRP A 236 73.83 12.65 9.51
N SER A 237 74.47 11.51 9.29
CA SER A 237 74.26 10.71 8.09
C SER A 237 73.08 9.79 8.34
N ALA A 238 71.85 10.30 8.24
CA ALA A 238 70.64 9.48 8.29
C ALA A 238 70.82 8.25 7.37
N ASN A 239 71.16 7.12 8.00
CA ASN A 239 71.76 6.01 7.28
C ASN A 239 70.83 5.59 6.14
N SER A 240 71.41 5.20 5.00
CA SER A 240 70.65 4.78 3.81
C SER A 240 69.61 3.69 4.10
N ILE A 241 69.71 3.00 5.24
CA ILE A 241 68.78 1.99 5.73
C ILE A 241 67.44 2.57 6.22
N TRP A 242 67.36 3.83 6.66
CA TRP A 242 66.13 4.39 7.24
C TRP A 242 65.26 5.12 6.20
N LEU A 243 65.89 5.77 5.21
CA LEU A 243 65.20 6.66 4.26
C LEU A 243 65.42 6.30 2.78
N ARG A 244 66.25 5.29 2.47
CA ARG A 244 66.59 4.86 1.09
C ARG A 244 67.11 5.97 0.15
N SER A 245 67.49 7.14 0.65
CA SER A 245 67.86 8.31 -0.17
C SER A 245 69.33 8.72 -0.09
N GLY A 246 70.10 8.21 0.89
CA GLY A 246 71.47 8.68 1.15
C GLY A 246 71.55 10.16 1.53
N SER A 247 70.46 10.73 2.05
CA SER A 247 70.40 12.11 2.53
C SER A 247 71.03 12.23 3.91
N ALA A 248 71.81 13.28 4.16
CA ALA A 248 72.25 13.65 5.51
C ALA A 248 71.42 14.82 6.05
N ILE A 249 71.09 14.80 7.34
CA ILE A 249 70.45 15.89 8.08
C ILE A 249 71.52 16.96 8.35
N LEU A 250 71.21 18.23 8.11
CA LEU A 250 72.15 19.34 8.30
C LEU A 250 72.10 19.93 9.71
N GLU A 251 73.29 20.14 10.28
CA GLU A 251 73.53 20.73 11.60
C GLU A 251 73.88 22.23 11.50
N GLU A 252 73.47 23.04 12.46
CA GLU A 252 73.75 24.49 12.51
C GLU A 252 75.23 24.76 12.89
N ASP A 253 75.94 25.53 12.04
CA ASP A 253 77.43 25.64 12.02
C ASP A 253 78.07 26.30 13.27
N VAL A 254 77.29 26.73 14.27
CA VAL A 254 77.78 27.63 15.34
C VAL A 254 78.13 26.92 16.65
N ASP A 255 77.40 25.89 17.07
CA ASP A 255 77.59 25.21 18.37
C ASP A 255 77.48 23.67 18.32
N GLY A 256 77.45 23.05 17.13
CA GLY A 256 77.76 21.62 16.95
C GLY A 256 76.80 20.61 17.60
N GLY A 257 75.55 21.00 17.87
CA GLY A 257 74.53 20.08 18.38
C GLY A 257 73.06 20.36 18.16
N HIS A 258 72.75 21.34 17.30
CA HIS A 258 71.38 21.69 16.94
C HIS A 258 71.11 21.40 15.46
N LEU A 259 69.91 20.92 15.18
CA LEU A 259 69.43 20.75 13.81
C LEU A 259 69.07 22.12 13.21
N ARG A 260 69.46 22.37 11.94
CA ARG A 260 69.01 23.58 11.19
C ARG A 260 67.49 23.64 11.02
N ALA A 261 66.83 22.52 11.26
CA ALA A 261 65.42 22.28 11.14
C ALA A 261 64.58 23.11 12.13
N ARG A 262 64.16 24.33 11.77
CA ARG A 262 63.40 25.23 12.68
C ARG A 262 62.06 24.69 13.19
N THR A 263 61.52 23.64 12.57
CA THR A 263 60.28 22.95 12.99
C THR A 263 60.54 21.74 13.89
N SER A 264 61.76 21.22 13.94
CA SER A 264 62.09 20.05 14.77
C SER A 264 62.16 20.45 16.24
N LEU A 265 62.24 19.50 17.15
CA LEU A 265 62.49 19.80 18.55
C LEU A 265 63.91 20.35 18.73
N MET A 266 64.91 19.73 18.11
CA MET A 266 66.35 19.96 18.30
C MET A 266 66.95 21.19 17.61
N CYS A 267 66.16 22.24 17.33
CA CYS A 267 66.69 23.46 16.72
C CYS A 267 67.24 24.47 17.72
N GLU A 268 68.20 25.29 17.27
CA GLU A 268 68.79 26.35 18.09
C GLU A 268 67.76 27.45 18.36
N GLY A 269 67.54 27.79 19.63
CA GLY A 269 66.75 28.96 20.04
C GLY A 269 65.29 28.98 19.57
N CYS A 270 64.73 27.85 19.17
CA CYS A 270 63.43 27.79 18.50
C CYS A 270 62.22 27.61 19.43
N GLY A 271 62.43 27.71 20.75
CA GLY A 271 61.36 27.73 21.74
C GLY A 271 60.35 28.87 21.47
N MET A 272 59.05 28.56 21.55
CA MET A 272 57.98 29.52 21.30
C MET A 272 56.94 29.50 22.40
N LEU A 273 56.50 30.71 22.78
CA LEU A 273 55.43 30.91 23.76
C LEU A 273 54.14 30.20 23.33
N GLY A 274 53.44 29.62 24.30
CA GLY A 274 52.14 28.99 24.08
C GLY A 274 52.18 27.69 23.28
N THR A 275 53.35 27.07 23.13
CA THR A 275 53.47 25.83 22.33
C THR A 275 54.28 24.74 22.98
N ARG A 276 53.83 23.51 22.75
CA ARG A 276 54.52 22.27 23.12
C ARG A 276 55.12 21.65 21.87
N ARG A 277 56.39 21.29 21.91
CA ARG A 277 57.07 20.49 20.90
C ARG A 277 57.43 19.15 21.50
N LEU A 278 57.20 18.10 20.75
CA LEU A 278 57.61 16.75 21.11
C LEU A 278 58.60 16.25 20.04
N PRO A 279 59.42 15.23 20.34
CA PRO A 279 60.38 14.71 19.39
C PRO A 279 59.71 14.32 18.08
N SER A 280 60.24 14.84 16.98
CA SER A 280 59.84 14.45 15.64
C SER A 280 60.65 13.24 15.16
N ALA A 281 60.21 12.60 14.06
CA ALA A 281 60.98 11.50 13.48
C ALA A 281 62.42 11.91 13.12
N VAL A 282 62.64 13.13 12.62
CA VAL A 282 63.99 13.64 12.36
C VAL A 282 64.78 13.82 13.66
N ASP A 283 64.19 14.32 14.74
CA ASP A 283 64.90 14.47 16.02
C ASP A 283 65.37 13.10 16.55
N ILE A 284 64.50 12.08 16.45
CA ILE A 284 64.81 10.72 16.92
C ILE A 284 65.83 10.04 16.00
N MET A 285 65.68 10.18 14.67
CA MET A 285 66.65 9.69 13.69
C MET A 285 68.04 10.26 13.90
N ALA A 286 68.07 11.55 14.22
CA ALA A 286 69.28 12.25 14.51
C ALA A 286 69.95 11.54 15.71
N VAL A 287 69.28 11.48 16.85
CA VAL A 287 69.84 10.87 18.08
C VAL A 287 70.25 9.40 17.85
N ALA A 288 69.43 8.63 17.11
CA ALA A 288 69.70 7.24 16.78
C ALA A 288 70.91 7.03 15.85
N ASP A 289 71.18 7.94 14.91
CA ASP A 289 72.33 7.83 13.99
C ASP A 289 73.65 8.10 14.70
N ASP A 290 73.68 9.11 15.57
CA ASP A 290 74.88 9.40 16.37
C ASP A 290 75.25 8.21 17.26
N GLU A 291 74.21 7.54 17.78
CA GLU A 291 74.34 6.36 18.62
C GLU A 291 74.53 5.04 17.90
N ALA A 292 74.66 5.08 16.57
CA ALA A 292 74.78 3.88 15.74
C ALA A 292 73.68 2.84 16.04
N MET A 293 72.47 3.31 16.38
CA MET A 293 71.35 2.45 16.74
C MET A 293 70.82 1.72 15.50
N GLY A 294 70.54 0.43 15.68
CA GLY A 294 70.07 -0.46 14.62
C GLY A 294 68.55 -0.55 14.49
N ALA A 295 67.78 0.16 15.33
CA ALA A 295 66.32 0.35 15.29
C ALA A 295 65.90 1.38 16.35
N PHE A 296 64.77 2.05 16.13
CA PHE A 296 64.11 2.94 17.10
C PHE A 296 62.60 2.89 16.90
N ASP A 297 61.85 3.37 17.89
CA ASP A 297 60.39 3.38 17.91
C ASP A 297 59.87 4.80 17.68
N LEU A 298 58.89 4.93 16.79
CA LEU A 298 58.18 6.18 16.56
C LEU A 298 56.71 5.96 16.89
N PRO A 299 56.09 6.84 17.69
CA PRO A 299 54.67 6.76 18.03
C PRO A 299 53.79 7.19 16.83
N ARG A 300 54.40 7.83 15.82
CA ARG A 300 53.75 8.31 14.59
C ARG A 300 54.62 7.87 13.42
N ARG A 301 54.17 6.83 12.73
CA ARG A 301 54.92 6.18 11.67
C ARG A 301 54.29 6.47 10.33
N ASP A 302 55.09 7.02 9.43
CA ASP A 302 54.72 7.18 8.04
C ASP A 302 55.24 6.04 7.18
N TYR A 303 54.39 5.56 6.29
CA TYR A 303 54.78 4.62 5.26
C TYR A 303 55.52 5.34 4.13
N VAL A 304 56.75 4.92 3.86
CA VAL A 304 57.66 5.53 2.87
C VAL A 304 58.16 4.56 1.81
N GLY A 305 57.78 3.27 1.86
CA GLY A 305 58.52 2.21 1.19
C GLY A 305 57.82 1.38 0.10
N ASP A 306 58.15 0.09 0.12
CA ASP A 306 58.38 -0.87 -0.98
C ASP A 306 57.18 -1.70 -1.46
N GLY A 307 55.96 -1.27 -1.14
CA GLY A 307 54.70 -1.92 -1.51
C GLY A 307 54.16 -2.93 -0.49
N HIS A 308 54.84 -3.16 0.64
CA HIS A 308 54.40 -4.08 1.69
C HIS A 308 54.37 -3.45 3.10
N TRP A 309 53.35 -3.76 3.91
CA TRP A 309 53.25 -3.28 5.31
C TRP A 309 54.23 -3.97 6.24
N GLY A 310 54.41 -5.28 6.09
CA GLY A 310 55.27 -6.09 6.94
C GLY A 310 56.49 -6.67 6.23
N HIS A 311 57.19 -7.58 6.91
CA HIS A 311 58.56 -7.94 6.55
C HIS A 311 58.68 -8.80 5.26
N PRO A 312 59.45 -8.37 4.24
CA PRO A 312 59.91 -9.25 3.17
C PRO A 312 61.19 -9.97 3.63
N LEU A 313 61.10 -11.22 4.10
CA LEU A 313 62.24 -12.14 4.34
C LEU A 313 63.52 -11.55 4.99
N LEU A 314 63.65 -11.72 6.31
CA LEU A 314 64.84 -11.66 7.20
C LEU A 314 65.97 -10.60 7.05
N PHE A 315 66.12 -9.78 5.99
CA PHE A 315 67.30 -8.90 5.86
C PHE A 315 67.09 -7.51 5.23
N VAL A 316 65.87 -7.00 5.08
CA VAL A 316 65.65 -5.60 4.65
C VAL A 316 64.34 -5.05 5.23
N THR A 317 64.43 -4.17 6.23
CA THR A 317 63.31 -3.45 6.82
C THR A 317 63.36 -1.97 6.42
N HIS A 318 62.52 -1.54 5.47
CA HIS A 318 62.59 -0.16 4.95
C HIS A 318 61.23 0.37 4.43
N GLY A 319 60.11 -0.19 4.92
CA GLY A 319 58.75 0.21 4.54
C GLY A 319 58.26 1.46 5.27
N TRP A 320 58.69 1.60 6.52
CA TRP A 320 58.25 2.60 7.49
C TRP A 320 59.44 3.43 7.95
N ILE A 321 59.17 4.70 8.27
CA ILE A 321 60.13 5.55 8.98
C ILE A 321 60.47 4.89 10.33
N GLY A 322 61.76 4.75 10.64
CA GLY A 322 62.26 3.97 11.80
C GLY A 322 62.54 2.50 11.51
N GLY A 323 62.19 2.03 10.32
CA GLY A 323 62.55 0.70 9.82
C GLY A 323 61.94 -0.47 10.60
N LEU A 324 60.87 -0.25 11.36
CA LEU A 324 60.02 -1.30 11.91
C LEU A 324 58.54 -1.02 11.55
N PRO A 325 57.69 -2.04 11.32
CA PRO A 325 56.25 -1.85 11.18
C PRO A 325 55.62 -1.31 12.48
N PRO A 326 54.53 -0.54 12.40
CA PRO A 326 53.77 -0.08 13.57
C PRO A 326 53.25 -1.26 14.41
N ASP A 327 53.12 -1.02 15.72
CA ASP A 327 52.41 -1.90 16.65
C ASP A 327 51.18 -1.22 17.28
N ALA A 328 50.52 -1.91 18.23
CA ALA A 328 49.27 -1.43 18.84
C ALA A 328 49.38 -0.10 19.61
N SER A 329 50.58 0.43 19.84
CA SER A 329 50.85 1.72 20.48
C SER A 329 51.07 2.86 19.48
N ASP A 330 51.28 2.52 18.20
CA ASP A 330 51.72 3.46 17.16
C ASP A 330 50.57 3.98 16.27
N ASP A 331 50.56 5.27 15.98
CA ASP A 331 49.77 5.83 14.90
C ASP A 331 50.43 5.57 13.54
N ALA A 332 49.70 4.94 12.62
CA ALA A 332 50.17 4.53 11.31
C ALA A 332 49.55 5.38 10.19
N PHE A 333 50.40 6.03 9.38
CA PHE A 333 50.00 6.92 8.28
C PHE A 333 50.44 6.36 6.92
N LEU A 334 49.46 6.09 6.06
CA LEU A 334 49.65 5.73 4.65
C LEU A 334 49.25 6.93 3.80
N ARG A 335 50.24 7.73 3.42
CA ARG A 335 50.02 8.98 2.68
C ARG A 335 51.17 9.28 1.70
N SER A 336 51.67 8.22 1.09
CA SER A 336 52.79 8.24 0.14
C SER A 336 52.38 8.05 -1.32
N ASP A 337 51.08 8.07 -1.65
CA ASP A 337 50.56 7.86 -3.02
C ASP A 337 50.99 6.51 -3.60
N ASN A 338 51.01 5.48 -2.74
CA ASN A 338 51.48 4.13 -3.06
C ASN A 338 50.43 3.07 -2.72
N GLN A 339 50.47 1.95 -3.42
CA GLN A 339 49.80 0.72 -2.99
C GLN A 339 50.64 -0.01 -1.94
N VAL A 340 49.99 -0.48 -0.88
CA VAL A 340 50.59 -1.21 0.23
C VAL A 340 49.83 -2.51 0.41
N THR A 341 50.50 -3.66 0.36
CA THR A 341 49.88 -4.98 0.58
C THR A 341 50.37 -5.59 1.89
N LEU A 342 49.46 -6.16 2.69
CA LEU A 342 49.85 -6.96 3.85
C LEU A 342 50.45 -8.30 3.41
N ASN A 343 51.55 -8.67 4.06
CA ASN A 343 52.20 -9.97 3.97
C ASN A 343 52.29 -10.69 5.33
N VAL A 344 51.84 -10.02 6.39
CA VAL A 344 51.72 -10.48 7.78
C VAL A 344 50.52 -9.78 8.42
N ASN A 345 50.07 -10.25 9.59
CA ASN A 345 49.10 -9.49 10.38
C ASN A 345 49.74 -8.19 10.88
N ALA A 346 48.99 -7.11 10.81
CA ALA A 346 49.40 -5.76 11.18
C ALA A 346 48.65 -5.28 12.43
N GLU A 347 49.31 -4.48 13.25
CA GLU A 347 48.73 -3.80 14.40
C GLU A 347 49.00 -2.29 14.29
N ALA A 348 48.13 -1.46 14.85
CA ALA A 348 48.28 -0.01 14.96
C ALA A 348 47.42 0.49 16.13
N LYS A 349 47.79 1.60 16.77
CA LYS A 349 46.89 2.37 17.63
C LYS A 349 45.79 3.02 16.79
N SER A 350 46.20 3.83 15.81
CA SER A 350 45.33 4.44 14.81
C SER A 350 45.87 4.19 13.40
N LEU A 351 45.00 4.06 12.42
CA LEU A 351 45.38 3.91 11.01
C LEU A 351 44.76 5.03 10.18
N ARG A 352 45.58 5.75 9.43
CA ARG A 352 45.11 6.74 8.46
C ARG A 352 45.61 6.40 7.06
N VAL A 353 44.68 6.18 6.13
CA VAL A 353 44.98 5.93 4.70
C VAL A 353 44.45 7.10 3.89
N GLU A 354 45.33 7.85 3.24
CA GLU A 354 44.99 9.08 2.53
C GLU A 354 45.96 9.35 1.37
N GLN A 355 45.73 10.45 0.65
CA GLN A 355 46.61 10.91 -0.43
C GLN A 355 46.86 9.84 -1.49
N SER A 356 45.78 9.29 -2.02
CA SER A 356 45.81 8.28 -3.09
C SER A 356 46.52 6.97 -2.69
N SER A 357 46.87 6.79 -1.41
CA SER A 357 47.41 5.53 -0.92
C SER A 357 46.32 4.46 -0.83
N ASP A 358 46.68 3.22 -1.13
CA ASP A 358 45.76 2.08 -1.18
C ASP A 358 46.33 0.92 -0.36
N LEU A 359 45.64 0.52 0.71
CA LEU A 359 46.02 -0.61 1.55
C LEU A 359 45.20 -1.85 1.18
N ASN A 360 45.88 -2.93 0.79
CA ASN A 360 45.26 -4.23 0.53
C ASN A 360 45.65 -5.25 1.60
N THR A 361 44.66 -5.80 2.31
CA THR A 361 44.93 -6.77 3.37
C THR A 361 45.21 -8.18 2.89
N GLY A 362 44.84 -8.53 1.65
CA GLY A 362 44.87 -9.90 1.17
C GLY A 362 44.12 -10.84 2.13
N GLY A 363 44.81 -11.85 2.65
CA GLY A 363 44.27 -12.79 3.64
C GLY A 363 44.68 -12.50 5.10
N PHE A 364 45.19 -11.30 5.39
CA PHE A 364 45.75 -10.94 6.70
C PHE A 364 44.84 -9.98 7.49
N THR A 365 45.08 -9.92 8.80
CA THR A 365 44.37 -9.02 9.71
C THR A 365 45.12 -7.69 9.87
N VAL A 366 44.39 -6.57 9.86
CA VAL A 366 44.83 -5.29 10.43
C VAL A 366 44.03 -5.05 11.70
N ALA A 367 44.71 -4.99 12.84
CA ALA A 367 44.10 -4.69 14.12
C ALA A 367 44.46 -3.28 14.59
N VAL A 368 43.47 -2.40 14.62
CA VAL A 368 43.59 -1.01 15.01
C VAL A 368 42.91 -0.82 16.37
N ALA A 369 43.63 -0.31 17.36
CA ALA A 369 43.12 -0.21 18.73
C ALA A 369 42.03 0.87 18.89
N GLU A 370 42.19 2.00 18.20
CA GLU A 370 41.33 3.18 18.31
C GLU A 370 40.58 3.43 17.01
N GLN A 371 41.16 4.13 16.04
CA GLN A 371 40.44 4.60 14.86
C GLN A 371 41.14 4.25 13.55
N THR A 372 40.35 3.75 12.59
CA THR A 372 40.75 3.66 11.19
C THR A 372 40.07 4.77 10.39
N THR A 373 40.86 5.58 9.69
CA THR A 373 40.40 6.69 8.86
C THR A 373 40.86 6.48 7.42
N ILE A 374 39.92 6.46 6.49
CA ILE A 374 40.18 6.44 5.05
C ILE A 374 39.82 7.84 4.54
N GLY A 375 40.82 8.63 4.18
CA GLY A 375 40.67 10.02 3.76
C GLY A 375 39.90 10.15 2.44
N GLY A 376 39.12 11.22 2.29
CA GLY A 376 38.33 11.49 1.09
C GLY A 376 38.96 12.54 0.16
N GLY A 377 38.18 12.97 -0.85
CA GLY A 377 38.56 14.01 -1.81
C GLY A 377 39.30 13.50 -3.05
N VAL A 378 39.82 14.42 -3.87
CA VAL A 378 40.50 14.10 -5.16
C VAL A 378 41.77 13.26 -5.01
N ASN A 379 42.38 13.27 -3.82
CA ASN A 379 43.50 12.42 -3.44
C ASN A 379 43.09 11.57 -2.21
N GLY A 380 41.89 10.99 -2.22
CA GLY A 380 41.42 10.14 -1.12
C GLY A 380 42.22 8.83 -1.00
N GLY A 381 42.19 8.19 0.16
CA GLY A 381 42.76 6.86 0.37
C GLY A 381 41.78 5.75 0.00
N ALA A 382 42.32 4.54 -0.15
CA ALA A 382 41.54 3.32 -0.33
C ALA A 382 42.02 2.21 0.62
N LEU A 383 41.10 1.38 1.10
CA LEU A 383 41.39 0.17 1.83
C LEU A 383 40.58 -0.98 1.23
N GLN A 384 41.27 -2.03 0.80
CA GLN A 384 40.67 -3.27 0.32
C GLN A 384 40.91 -4.40 1.31
N ILE A 385 39.81 -4.97 1.83
CA ILE A 385 39.84 -6.20 2.62
C ILE A 385 39.69 -7.39 1.69
N GLY A 386 40.76 -8.15 1.48
CA GLY A 386 40.75 -9.32 0.60
C GLY A 386 40.03 -10.54 1.22
N SER A 387 39.94 -11.62 0.44
CA SER A 387 39.34 -12.88 0.92
C SER A 387 40.14 -13.49 2.08
N GLY A 388 39.49 -13.70 3.22
CA GLY A 388 40.12 -14.16 4.46
C GLY A 388 40.83 -13.05 5.25
N GLY A 389 40.95 -11.84 4.69
CA GLY A 389 41.46 -10.67 5.38
C GLY A 389 40.45 -10.09 6.37
N LYS A 390 40.94 -9.35 7.36
CA LYS A 390 40.12 -8.82 8.45
C LYS A 390 40.58 -7.42 8.87
N LEU A 391 39.63 -6.50 9.07
CA LEU A 391 39.86 -5.24 9.78
C LEU A 391 39.18 -5.32 11.15
N THR A 392 39.91 -5.04 12.23
CA THR A 392 39.31 -4.74 13.55
C THR A 392 39.67 -3.31 13.94
N THR A 393 38.69 -2.50 14.33
CA THR A 393 38.91 -1.12 14.78
C THR A 393 37.87 -0.71 15.82
N ALA A 394 38.15 0.24 16.72
CA ALA A 394 37.11 0.73 17.61
C ALA A 394 36.14 1.63 16.85
N ASP A 395 36.65 2.64 16.15
CA ASP A 395 35.89 3.52 15.26
C ASP A 395 36.42 3.43 13.82
N LEU A 396 35.52 3.62 12.85
CA LEU A 396 35.80 3.54 11.42
C LEU A 396 35.24 4.77 10.69
N TRP A 397 36.10 5.55 10.05
CA TRP A 397 35.74 6.73 9.28
C TRP A 397 36.08 6.54 7.80
N VAL A 398 35.08 6.43 6.93
CA VAL A 398 35.24 6.05 5.52
C VAL A 398 34.93 7.24 4.61
N ALA A 399 35.83 8.23 4.53
CA ALA A 399 35.68 9.36 3.61
C ALA A 399 36.20 9.08 2.19
N GLY A 400 37.07 8.08 2.03
CA GLY A 400 37.49 7.52 0.73
C GLY A 400 36.76 6.21 0.41
N LEU A 401 37.47 5.25 -0.17
CA LEU A 401 36.92 3.94 -0.53
C LEU A 401 37.34 2.86 0.46
N LEU A 402 36.39 2.22 1.14
CA LEU A 402 36.59 0.93 1.79
C LEU A 402 35.87 -0.14 0.99
N SER A 403 36.60 -1.13 0.49
CA SER A 403 36.01 -2.31 -0.15
C SER A 403 36.35 -3.58 0.61
N ALA A 404 35.41 -4.53 0.66
CA ALA A 404 35.67 -5.84 1.28
C ALA A 404 35.14 -6.97 0.40
N ASP A 405 36.04 -7.88 0.01
CA ASP A 405 35.76 -9.00 -0.87
C ASP A 405 35.08 -10.16 -0.15
N SER A 406 34.51 -11.08 -0.92
CA SER A 406 33.87 -12.29 -0.39
C SER A 406 34.81 -13.06 0.54
N GLY A 407 34.34 -13.31 1.77
CA GLY A 407 35.12 -13.95 2.83
C GLY A 407 36.04 -13.02 3.63
N GLY A 408 36.11 -11.73 3.29
CA GLY A 408 36.71 -10.70 4.14
C GLY A 408 35.76 -10.28 5.26
N THR A 409 36.33 -9.79 6.37
CA THR A 409 35.55 -9.34 7.54
C THR A 409 35.94 -7.95 8.02
N ILE A 410 34.95 -7.16 8.43
CA ILE A 410 35.13 -5.87 9.09
C ILE A 410 34.47 -5.97 10.47
N GLU A 411 35.20 -5.67 11.53
CA GLU A 411 34.68 -5.64 12.90
C GLU A 411 34.95 -4.26 13.50
N VAL A 412 33.88 -3.51 13.78
CA VAL A 412 33.94 -2.16 14.36
C VAL A 412 33.24 -2.19 15.72
N ALA A 413 34.00 -1.93 16.79
CA ALA A 413 33.50 -2.05 18.15
C ALA A 413 32.43 -0.99 18.49
N SER A 414 32.63 0.23 17.98
CA SER A 414 31.83 1.41 18.32
C SER A 414 31.07 1.93 17.11
N LYS A 415 31.68 2.78 16.26
CA LYS A 415 30.97 3.50 15.20
C LYS A 415 31.63 3.38 13.84
N THR A 416 30.82 3.15 12.82
CA THR A 416 31.16 3.35 11.42
C THR A 416 30.50 4.63 10.92
N TYR A 417 31.31 5.52 10.34
CA TYR A 417 30.86 6.79 9.81
C TYR A 417 31.26 6.91 8.34
N ILE A 418 30.28 7.12 7.47
CA ILE A 418 30.44 7.29 6.03
C ILE A 418 30.00 8.73 5.70
N PRO A 419 30.93 9.71 5.69
CA PRO A 419 30.62 11.07 5.32
C PRO A 419 30.32 11.20 3.83
N GLN A 420 29.94 12.41 3.43
CA GLN A 420 29.90 12.85 2.04
C GLN A 420 31.16 12.46 1.26
N GLY A 421 30.97 11.91 0.06
CA GLY A 421 32.04 11.39 -0.81
C GLY A 421 32.61 10.03 -0.40
N GLY A 422 32.30 9.56 0.81
CA GLY A 422 32.71 8.27 1.34
C GLY A 422 31.97 7.10 0.72
N HIS A 423 32.67 5.98 0.54
CA HIS A 423 32.11 4.77 -0.06
C HIS A 423 32.54 3.51 0.69
N LEU A 424 31.59 2.84 1.33
CA LEU A 424 31.75 1.48 1.83
C LEU A 424 31.10 0.48 0.85
N LEU A 425 31.93 -0.35 0.23
CA LEU A 425 31.53 -1.36 -0.75
C LEU A 425 31.75 -2.77 -0.19
N LEU A 426 30.69 -3.55 -0.05
CA LEU A 426 30.78 -4.97 0.28
C LEU A 426 30.62 -5.83 -0.98
N ASN A 427 31.53 -6.78 -1.20
CA ASN A 427 31.53 -7.70 -2.34
C ASN A 427 31.32 -9.16 -1.87
N GLY A 428 30.40 -9.36 -0.93
CA GLY A 428 30.12 -10.64 -0.26
C GLY A 428 30.79 -10.78 1.11
N ALA A 429 31.30 -9.69 1.66
CA ALA A 429 31.92 -9.63 2.98
C ALA A 429 30.90 -9.60 4.12
N VAL A 430 31.39 -9.79 5.35
CA VAL A 430 30.62 -9.61 6.59
C VAL A 430 31.18 -8.43 7.38
N ALA A 431 30.34 -7.45 7.68
CA ALA A 431 30.66 -6.34 8.57
C ALA A 431 29.86 -6.47 9.86
N GLN A 432 30.55 -6.56 10.99
CA GLN A 432 29.97 -6.48 12.33
C GLN A 432 30.26 -5.09 12.87
N VAL A 433 29.21 -4.31 13.12
CA VAL A 433 29.34 -2.89 13.43
C VAL A 433 28.42 -2.52 14.59
N GLY A 434 28.96 -1.82 15.58
CA GLY A 434 28.17 -1.32 16.70
C GLY A 434 27.09 -0.34 16.24
N GLN A 435 27.50 0.74 15.59
CA GLN A 435 26.63 1.77 15.04
C GLN A 435 27.07 2.16 13.63
N VAL A 436 26.13 2.54 12.77
CA VAL A 436 26.39 2.98 11.40
C VAL A 436 25.71 4.33 11.15
N PHE A 437 26.48 5.30 10.67
CA PHE A 437 26.02 6.61 10.28
C PHE A 437 26.46 6.89 8.85
N ILE A 438 25.50 7.11 7.96
CA ILE A 438 25.72 7.48 6.56
C ILE A 438 25.19 8.89 6.41
N GLN A 439 26.01 9.86 6.02
CA GLN A 439 25.59 11.26 6.00
C GLN A 439 25.18 11.77 4.61
N ASP A 440 24.21 12.69 4.62
CA ASP A 440 23.83 13.50 3.46
C ASP A 440 24.73 14.74 3.29
N LEU A 441 24.54 15.37 2.14
CA LEU A 441 25.02 16.64 1.66
C LEU A 441 24.52 17.84 2.46
N LEU A 442 25.45 18.73 2.80
CA LEU A 442 25.16 20.17 2.84
C LEU A 442 25.36 20.82 1.45
N ASP A 443 25.92 20.10 0.47
CA ASP A 443 26.30 20.61 -0.86
C ASP A 443 25.76 19.72 -2.01
N PRO A 444 24.89 20.21 -2.90
CA PRO A 444 24.26 19.43 -3.98
C PRO A 444 25.22 18.94 -5.09
N PHE A 445 26.49 19.33 -5.10
CA PHE A 445 27.45 18.97 -6.15
C PHE A 445 28.34 17.76 -5.82
N LEU A 446 28.26 17.22 -4.60
CA LEU A 446 28.98 16.02 -4.19
C LEU A 446 27.99 14.85 -4.04
N THR A 447 28.49 13.61 -4.09
CA THR A 447 27.69 12.44 -3.71
C THR A 447 27.66 12.31 -2.18
N GLY A 448 26.48 12.08 -1.59
CA GLY A 448 26.38 11.75 -0.16
C GLY A 448 27.15 10.47 0.18
N GLY A 449 27.21 10.10 1.46
CA GLY A 449 27.83 8.84 1.88
C GLY A 449 27.14 7.64 1.21
N LEU A 450 27.93 6.71 0.67
CA LEU A 450 27.43 5.55 -0.05
C LEU A 450 27.81 4.25 0.68
N LEU A 451 26.81 3.47 1.05
CA LEU A 451 26.95 2.08 1.45
C LEU A 451 26.37 1.18 0.35
N SER A 452 27.14 0.24 -0.18
CA SER A 452 26.67 -0.52 -1.34
C SER A 452 27.24 -1.92 -1.48
N GLY A 453 26.69 -2.68 -2.43
CA GLY A 453 27.21 -3.97 -2.86
C GLY A 453 26.34 -5.14 -2.43
N ARG A 454 26.95 -6.23 -1.99
CA ARG A 454 26.32 -7.45 -1.47
C ARG A 454 27.08 -7.97 -0.25
N GLY A 455 26.43 -8.72 0.62
CA GLY A 455 27.02 -9.24 1.85
C GLY A 455 26.13 -8.97 3.06
N THR A 456 26.71 -9.10 4.26
CA THR A 456 25.97 -8.96 5.51
C THR A 456 26.53 -7.84 6.36
N ILE A 457 25.65 -6.99 6.89
CA ILE A 457 25.95 -5.99 7.90
C ILE A 457 25.15 -6.36 9.14
N ASP A 458 25.86 -6.76 10.21
CA ASP A 458 25.27 -6.91 11.53
C ASP A 458 25.40 -5.58 12.28
N ALA A 459 24.32 -4.79 12.23
CA ALA A 459 24.22 -3.50 12.91
C ALA A 459 23.57 -3.69 14.28
N ALA A 460 24.39 -3.89 15.31
CA ALA A 460 23.94 -4.27 16.66
C ALA A 460 23.20 -3.13 17.41
N GLY A 461 23.44 -1.86 17.04
CA GLY A 461 22.89 -0.69 17.70
C GLY A 461 22.07 0.20 16.77
N ILE A 462 22.63 1.35 16.44
CA ILE A 462 21.96 2.41 15.67
C ILE A 462 22.39 2.31 14.20
N LEU A 463 21.43 2.42 13.29
CA LEU A 463 21.68 2.68 11.87
C LEU A 463 20.96 3.98 11.51
N VAL A 464 21.70 4.99 11.07
CA VAL A 464 21.14 6.24 10.52
C VAL A 464 21.63 6.40 9.09
N ASN A 465 20.69 6.49 8.16
CA ASN A 465 20.98 6.74 6.76
C ASN A 465 20.41 8.09 6.33
N ASP A 466 21.27 9.09 6.27
CA ASP A 466 21.05 10.36 5.58
C ASP A 466 21.61 10.30 4.12
N GLY A 467 22.52 9.37 3.82
CA GLY A 467 23.08 9.19 2.47
C GLY A 467 22.33 8.17 1.61
N LYS A 468 23.05 7.21 1.03
CA LYS A 468 22.49 6.20 0.13
C LYS A 468 22.92 4.78 0.50
N ILE A 469 21.94 3.87 0.56
CA ILE A 469 22.14 2.42 0.64
C ILE A 469 21.72 1.78 -0.70
N ALA A 470 22.64 1.11 -1.39
CA ALA A 470 22.38 0.53 -2.71
C ALA A 470 22.92 -0.88 -2.88
N ALA A 471 22.03 -1.86 -3.10
CA ALA A 471 22.45 -3.23 -3.38
C ALA A 471 22.97 -3.39 -4.82
N SER A 472 24.02 -4.19 -5.01
CA SER A 472 24.54 -4.55 -6.34
C SER A 472 25.13 -5.96 -6.40
N GLY A 473 24.79 -6.69 -7.47
CA GLY A 473 25.35 -8.01 -7.78
C GLY A 473 24.94 -9.15 -6.83
N GLY A 474 23.88 -8.96 -6.04
CA GLY A 474 23.36 -9.93 -5.06
C GLY A 474 22.54 -9.23 -3.96
N THR A 475 22.40 -9.89 -2.82
CA THR A 475 21.67 -9.33 -1.66
C THR A 475 22.62 -8.59 -0.72
N LEU A 476 22.26 -7.36 -0.37
CA LEU A 476 22.82 -6.64 0.78
C LEU A 476 21.88 -6.81 1.97
N LEU A 477 22.33 -7.58 2.96
CA LEU A 477 21.56 -8.02 4.10
C LEU A 477 21.96 -7.23 5.35
N PHE A 478 20.98 -6.58 5.98
CA PHE A 478 21.11 -5.98 7.30
C PHE A 478 20.43 -6.87 8.33
N VAL A 479 21.20 -7.28 9.33
CA VAL A 479 20.72 -8.02 10.51
C VAL A 479 21.07 -7.26 11.77
N SER A 480 20.39 -7.58 12.86
CA SER A 480 20.85 -7.21 14.19
C SER A 480 20.76 -8.43 15.10
N THR A 481 21.83 -8.69 15.83
CA THR A 481 21.82 -9.66 16.93
C THR A 481 21.24 -9.10 18.23
N SER A 482 20.84 -7.82 18.23
CA SER A 482 20.33 -7.08 19.39
C SER A 482 18.84 -6.74 19.26
N ASN A 483 18.08 -6.99 20.31
CA ASN A 483 16.66 -6.62 20.38
C ASN A 483 16.42 -5.11 20.61
N SER A 484 17.48 -4.32 20.78
CA SER A 484 17.42 -2.87 21.07
C SER A 484 17.87 -2.01 19.89
N ALA A 485 18.00 -2.60 18.70
CA ALA A 485 18.41 -1.87 17.51
C ALA A 485 17.39 -0.77 17.14
N LEU A 486 17.86 0.36 16.64
CA LEU A 486 17.02 1.46 16.15
C LEU A 486 17.52 1.88 14.78
N TRP A 487 16.79 1.53 13.73
CA TRP A 487 17.18 1.83 12.36
C TRP A 487 16.33 2.96 11.78
N ASN A 488 16.97 4.11 11.60
CA ASN A 488 16.45 5.28 10.90
C ASN A 488 17.00 5.26 9.46
N LEU A 489 16.21 4.75 8.50
CA LEU A 489 16.67 4.49 7.14
C LEU A 489 16.61 5.73 6.21
N ASP A 490 15.98 6.80 6.66
CA ASP A 490 15.85 8.08 5.96
C ASP A 490 16.51 9.26 6.71
N GLY A 491 16.98 9.03 7.94
CA GLY A 491 17.77 9.99 8.69
C GLY A 491 16.96 11.23 9.08
N SER A 492 17.30 12.37 8.49
CA SER A 492 16.64 13.66 8.55
C SER A 492 15.66 13.90 7.39
N GLY A 493 15.37 12.85 6.60
CA GLY A 493 14.51 12.85 5.42
C GLY A 493 15.26 12.70 4.08
N ALA A 494 16.59 12.55 4.12
CA ALA A 494 17.45 12.50 2.95
C ALA A 494 17.82 11.07 2.49
N GLY A 495 17.71 10.08 3.38
CA GLY A 495 18.23 8.74 3.12
C GLY A 495 17.54 8.02 1.95
N LEU A 496 18.36 7.55 1.00
CA LEU A 496 17.89 6.82 -0.18
C LEU A 496 18.13 5.32 -0.05
N LEU A 497 17.15 4.52 -0.48
CA LEU A 497 17.24 3.07 -0.58
C LEU A 497 17.10 2.62 -2.04
N GLU A 498 18.05 1.84 -2.54
CA GLU A 498 18.02 1.31 -3.91
C GLU A 498 18.27 -0.21 -3.97
N ALA A 499 17.21 -0.94 -4.29
CA ALA A 499 17.26 -2.33 -4.73
C ALA A 499 17.12 -2.38 -6.26
N ILE A 500 18.11 -1.84 -6.98
CA ILE A 500 18.06 -1.72 -8.46
C ILE A 500 19.00 -2.71 -9.14
N ALA A 501 20.25 -2.79 -8.68
CA ALA A 501 21.26 -3.71 -9.21
C ALA A 501 21.43 -4.98 -8.36
N GLY A 502 20.64 -5.11 -7.29
CA GLY A 502 20.67 -6.20 -6.32
C GLY A 502 19.49 -6.06 -5.35
N ASP A 503 19.38 -7.00 -4.41
CA ASP A 503 18.27 -7.06 -3.46
C ASP A 503 18.66 -6.43 -2.12
N LEU A 504 17.75 -5.70 -1.50
CA LEU A 504 17.92 -5.15 -0.16
C LEU A 504 17.12 -5.97 0.83
N THR A 505 17.70 -6.28 1.98
CA THR A 505 17.00 -7.01 3.04
C THR A 505 17.30 -6.39 4.40
N PHE A 506 16.25 -5.99 5.12
CA PHE A 506 16.32 -5.45 6.48
C PHE A 506 15.57 -6.36 7.44
N LEU A 507 16.30 -7.04 8.33
CA LEU A 507 15.72 -8.00 9.30
C LEU A 507 15.59 -7.47 10.74
N GLY A 508 15.86 -6.18 10.95
CA GLY A 508 15.72 -5.49 12.24
C GLY A 508 14.59 -4.45 12.25
N PRO A 509 14.28 -3.87 13.43
CA PRO A 509 13.23 -2.86 13.59
C PRO A 509 13.60 -1.55 12.89
N THR A 510 12.72 -1.09 12.01
CA THR A 510 12.87 0.18 11.29
C THR A 510 11.90 1.24 11.83
N LEU A 511 12.35 2.49 11.89
CA LEU A 511 11.48 3.64 12.08
C LEU A 511 10.62 3.89 10.83
N THR A 512 9.70 4.85 10.93
CA THR A 512 8.96 5.36 9.77
C THR A 512 9.94 5.91 8.75
N PHE A 513 9.75 5.53 7.49
CA PHE A 513 10.54 5.96 6.34
C PHE A 513 9.78 7.02 5.55
N ASP A 514 10.30 8.24 5.52
CA ASP A 514 9.71 9.44 4.91
C ASP A 514 10.54 9.98 3.72
N SER A 515 11.42 9.15 3.15
CA SER A 515 12.22 9.48 1.96
C SER A 515 11.95 8.53 0.78
N ILE A 516 12.91 8.27 -0.11
CA ILE A 516 12.71 7.54 -1.36
C ILE A 516 13.34 6.14 -1.32
N ALA A 517 12.50 5.13 -1.52
CA ALA A 517 12.90 3.75 -1.77
C ALA A 517 12.58 3.36 -3.22
N THR A 518 13.54 2.80 -3.95
CA THR A 518 13.36 2.34 -5.34
C THR A 518 13.74 0.88 -5.49
N VAL A 519 12.82 0.10 -6.04
CA VAL A 519 13.00 -1.32 -6.38
C VAL A 519 12.94 -1.45 -7.89
N GLY A 520 13.97 -2.07 -8.48
CA GLY A 520 14.11 -2.25 -9.92
C GLY A 520 13.62 -3.60 -10.43
N ILE A 521 13.88 -3.85 -11.71
CA ILE A 521 13.42 -5.01 -12.47
C ILE A 521 13.93 -6.30 -11.83
N ASP A 522 13.02 -7.22 -11.50
CA ASP A 522 13.32 -8.52 -10.88
C ASP A 522 14.05 -8.39 -9.53
N ARG A 523 13.93 -7.24 -8.85
CA ARG A 523 14.58 -6.98 -7.56
C ARG A 523 13.58 -6.98 -6.42
N THR A 524 14.10 -7.19 -5.23
CA THR A 524 13.29 -7.26 -4.00
C THR A 524 13.84 -6.36 -2.91
N LEU A 525 12.95 -5.59 -2.27
CA LEU A 525 13.14 -5.01 -0.95
C LEU A 525 12.43 -5.91 0.08
N THR A 526 13.19 -6.57 0.94
CA THR A 526 12.66 -7.48 1.96
C THR A 526 12.72 -6.85 3.35
N VAL A 527 11.63 -6.95 4.11
CA VAL A 527 11.52 -6.46 5.49
C VAL A 527 10.96 -7.55 6.41
N ASN A 528 11.38 -7.60 7.68
CA ASN A 528 10.96 -8.65 8.63
C ASN A 528 9.84 -8.23 9.59
N GLU A 529 9.82 -6.96 9.99
CA GLU A 529 8.84 -6.41 10.93
C GLU A 529 7.83 -5.48 10.21
N THR A 530 7.14 -4.63 10.98
CA THR A 530 6.30 -3.60 10.39
C THR A 530 7.18 -2.53 9.73
N TRP A 531 7.12 -2.43 8.40
CA TRP A 531 7.73 -1.33 7.66
C TRP A 531 6.69 -0.24 7.42
N LYS A 532 7.00 1.00 7.81
CA LYS A 532 6.07 2.14 7.68
C LYS A 532 6.61 3.13 6.66
N LEU A 533 5.92 3.27 5.54
CA LEU A 533 6.13 4.37 4.60
C LEU A 533 5.30 5.56 5.08
N GLY A 534 5.95 6.56 5.68
CA GLY A 534 5.26 7.75 6.19
C GLY A 534 4.72 8.63 5.08
N ALA A 535 3.96 9.67 5.44
CA ALA A 535 3.20 10.49 4.48
C ALA A 535 4.08 11.25 3.47
N ALA A 536 5.35 11.53 3.81
CA ALA A 536 6.31 12.13 2.88
C ALA A 536 7.08 11.07 2.08
N GLY A 537 7.04 9.82 2.52
CA GLY A 537 7.75 8.70 1.91
C GLY A 537 7.25 8.34 0.52
N ARG A 538 8.17 7.84 -0.31
CA ARG A 538 7.89 7.35 -1.66
C ARG A 538 8.52 5.99 -1.90
N LEU A 539 7.71 5.05 -2.37
CA LEU A 539 8.14 3.74 -2.88
C LEU A 539 7.95 3.69 -4.40
N ASN A 540 9.03 3.48 -5.15
CA ASN A 540 9.00 3.28 -6.59
C ASN A 540 9.20 1.78 -6.89
N LEU A 541 8.22 1.17 -7.55
CA LEU A 541 8.28 -0.22 -8.03
C LEU A 541 8.44 -0.21 -9.55
N ILE A 542 9.66 -0.39 -10.03
CA ILE A 542 10.02 -0.29 -11.45
C ILE A 542 10.32 -1.68 -11.99
N GLY A 543 9.28 -2.36 -12.48
CA GLY A 543 9.36 -3.73 -12.98
C GLY A 543 9.49 -3.82 -14.49
N ALA A 544 9.37 -5.04 -15.00
CA ALA A 544 9.16 -5.35 -16.41
C ALA A 544 8.22 -6.55 -16.55
N VAL A 545 7.73 -6.80 -17.76
CA VAL A 545 6.85 -7.95 -18.04
C VAL A 545 7.56 -9.26 -17.65
N GLY A 546 6.98 -10.00 -16.70
CA GLY A 546 7.54 -11.24 -16.16
C GLY A 546 8.71 -11.07 -15.18
N ALA A 547 9.03 -9.83 -14.78
CA ALA A 547 10.15 -9.47 -13.92
C ALA A 547 9.72 -8.36 -12.94
N PRO A 548 9.02 -8.71 -11.86
CA PRO A 548 8.40 -7.74 -10.96
C PRO A 548 9.43 -6.96 -10.12
N ALA A 549 9.10 -5.73 -9.77
CA ALA A 549 9.73 -5.03 -8.65
C ALA A 549 8.92 -5.30 -7.37
N THR A 550 9.56 -5.90 -6.36
CA THR A 550 8.83 -6.53 -5.24
C THR A 550 9.17 -5.90 -3.88
N LEU A 551 8.14 -5.53 -3.11
CA LEU A 551 8.22 -5.36 -1.66
C LEU A 551 7.78 -6.68 -1.00
N HIS A 552 8.64 -7.31 -0.19
CA HIS A 552 8.41 -8.65 0.34
C HIS A 552 8.57 -8.73 1.86
N GLY A 553 7.73 -9.56 2.51
CA GLY A 553 7.84 -9.90 3.92
C GLY A 553 8.75 -11.11 4.17
N HIS A 554 9.79 -10.96 4.99
CA HIS A 554 10.75 -12.03 5.25
C HIS A 554 10.08 -13.28 5.84
N ALA A 555 10.32 -14.44 5.22
CA ALA A 555 9.75 -15.73 5.64
C ALA A 555 8.21 -15.74 5.75
N GLY A 556 7.52 -14.89 4.98
CA GLY A 556 6.07 -14.72 5.04
C GLY A 556 5.57 -13.97 6.28
N ALA A 557 6.48 -13.35 7.04
CA ALA A 557 6.19 -12.48 8.16
C ALA A 557 6.45 -11.01 7.80
N GLY A 558 5.88 -10.09 8.58
CA GLY A 558 6.00 -8.64 8.40
C GLY A 558 4.69 -7.99 7.95
N HIS A 559 4.66 -6.65 7.97
CA HIS A 559 3.48 -5.85 7.62
C HIS A 559 3.92 -4.50 7.06
N ALA A 560 3.36 -4.06 5.93
CA ALA A 560 3.60 -2.73 5.40
C ALA A 560 2.47 -1.78 5.82
N VAL A 561 2.82 -0.62 6.39
CA VAL A 561 1.88 0.49 6.59
C VAL A 561 2.25 1.59 5.59
N ILE A 562 1.36 1.88 4.67
CA ILE A 562 1.59 2.85 3.59
C ILE A 562 0.73 4.09 3.87
N ALA A 563 1.37 5.18 4.28
CA ALA A 563 0.79 6.53 4.34
C ALA A 563 1.32 7.42 3.22
N GLY A 564 2.47 7.09 2.64
CA GLY A 564 3.09 7.83 1.56
C GLY A 564 2.62 7.43 0.16
N ARG A 565 3.46 7.73 -0.83
CA ARG A 565 3.18 7.46 -2.24
C ARG A 565 3.82 6.16 -2.72
N VAL A 566 3.05 5.33 -3.42
CA VAL A 566 3.57 4.22 -4.23
C VAL A 566 3.40 4.57 -5.70
N THR A 567 4.46 4.48 -6.48
CA THR A 567 4.40 4.59 -7.95
C THR A 567 4.88 3.31 -8.59
N VAL A 568 4.12 2.83 -9.56
CA VAL A 568 4.41 1.59 -10.29
C VAL A 568 4.78 1.92 -11.73
N ASP A 569 5.76 1.22 -12.27
CA ASP A 569 6.14 1.21 -13.67
C ASP A 569 6.20 -0.25 -14.15
N VAL A 570 5.36 -0.59 -15.12
CA VAL A 570 5.12 -1.92 -15.70
C VAL A 570 4.58 -2.99 -14.74
N LEU A 571 5.36 -3.46 -13.76
CA LEU A 571 4.93 -4.54 -12.85
C LEU A 571 5.51 -4.38 -11.43
N GLY A 572 4.66 -3.94 -10.51
CA GLY A 572 4.96 -3.85 -9.08
C GLY A 572 4.22 -4.92 -8.28
N VAL A 573 4.88 -5.49 -7.28
CA VAL A 573 4.31 -6.52 -6.40
C VAL A 573 4.51 -6.11 -4.94
N ILE A 574 3.43 -6.13 -4.17
CA ILE A 574 3.45 -6.06 -2.70
C ILE A 574 3.11 -7.46 -2.19
N ASP A 575 4.15 -8.20 -1.80
CA ASP A 575 4.09 -9.56 -1.26
C ASP A 575 4.36 -9.54 0.25
N ILE A 576 3.55 -8.77 0.95
CA ILE A 576 3.52 -8.61 2.40
C ILE A 576 2.13 -8.08 2.79
N ALA A 577 1.61 -8.45 3.96
CA ALA A 577 0.33 -7.88 4.42
C ALA A 577 0.44 -6.35 4.47
N VAL A 578 -0.55 -5.62 3.97
CA VAL A 578 -0.46 -4.17 3.76
C VAL A 578 -1.68 -3.42 4.29
N THR A 579 -1.43 -2.34 5.04
CA THR A 579 -2.44 -1.33 5.41
C THR A 579 -2.19 -0.05 4.62
N PHE A 580 -3.19 0.44 3.90
CA PHE A 580 -3.20 1.76 3.29
C PHE A 580 -3.89 2.76 4.22
N GLU A 581 -3.16 3.77 4.67
CA GLU A 581 -3.67 4.85 5.53
C GLU A 581 -4.39 5.93 4.69
N PRO A 582 -5.21 6.81 5.31
CA PRO A 582 -5.98 7.84 4.59
C PRO A 582 -5.16 8.75 3.66
N SER A 583 -3.86 8.93 3.94
CA SER A 583 -2.95 9.77 3.16
C SER A 583 -2.24 9.03 2.02
N ALA A 584 -2.40 7.71 1.93
CA ALA A 584 -1.76 6.89 0.91
C ALA A 584 -2.16 7.36 -0.49
N VAL A 585 -1.17 7.41 -1.39
CA VAL A 585 -1.40 7.70 -2.82
C VAL A 585 -0.76 6.61 -3.65
N ILE A 586 -1.59 5.80 -4.32
CA ILE A 586 -1.14 4.70 -5.17
C ILE A 586 -1.39 5.08 -6.61
N ASN A 587 -0.31 5.21 -7.40
CA ASN A 587 -0.37 5.66 -8.78
C ASN A 587 0.11 4.54 -9.73
N VAL A 588 -0.83 4.03 -10.53
CA VAL A 588 -0.61 3.09 -11.66
C VAL A 588 -0.89 3.86 -12.95
N ALA A 589 0.07 4.68 -13.35
CA ALA A 589 -0.17 5.88 -14.14
C ALA A 589 -0.68 5.59 -15.56
N ASP A 590 -0.16 4.56 -16.22
CA ASP A 590 -0.49 4.23 -17.60
C ASP A 590 -0.99 2.79 -17.78
N ASN A 591 -1.43 2.49 -19.00
CA ASN A 591 -2.10 1.23 -19.30
C ASN A 591 -1.21 -0.03 -19.22
N ASN A 592 0.11 0.12 -19.16
CA ASN A 592 1.05 -0.98 -19.00
C ASN A 592 1.43 -1.21 -17.54
N ASP A 593 1.06 -0.31 -16.62
CA ASP A 593 1.34 -0.45 -15.20
C ASP A 593 0.38 -1.43 -14.53
N ARG A 594 0.93 -2.34 -13.73
CA ARG A 594 0.18 -3.32 -12.95
C ARG A 594 0.74 -3.42 -11.52
N LEU A 595 -0.12 -3.24 -10.53
CA LEU A 595 0.18 -3.47 -9.12
C LEU A 595 -0.52 -4.73 -8.63
N GLN A 596 0.23 -5.70 -8.13
CA GLN A 596 -0.32 -6.92 -7.50
C GLN A 596 -0.21 -6.84 -5.98
N LEU A 597 -1.32 -7.13 -5.29
CA LEU A 597 -1.39 -7.17 -3.83
C LEU A 597 -1.64 -8.62 -3.39
N LEU A 598 -0.58 -9.33 -2.99
CA LEU A 598 -0.62 -10.80 -2.85
C LEU A 598 -1.10 -11.30 -1.49
N GLN A 599 -0.87 -10.53 -0.44
CA GLN A 599 -1.19 -10.91 0.95
C GLN A 599 -2.41 -10.11 1.46
N SER A 600 -2.79 -10.25 2.73
CA SER A 600 -3.93 -9.54 3.30
C SER A 600 -3.82 -8.01 3.15
N ILE A 601 -4.92 -7.38 2.76
CA ILE A 601 -5.01 -5.94 2.48
C ILE A 601 -5.96 -5.29 3.49
N THR A 602 -5.58 -4.14 4.03
CA THR A 602 -6.47 -3.31 4.85
C THR A 602 -6.52 -1.91 4.26
N TYR A 603 -7.71 -1.48 3.85
CA TYR A 603 -7.96 -0.13 3.38
C TYR A 603 -8.52 0.71 4.54
N ARG A 604 -7.74 1.70 5.00
CA ARG A 604 -8.19 2.78 5.91
C ARG A 604 -8.41 4.08 5.13
N GLY A 605 -8.66 3.99 3.83
CA GLY A 605 -8.79 5.11 2.90
C GLY A 605 -7.64 5.17 1.90
N GLY A 606 -7.28 6.38 1.48
CA GLY A 606 -6.26 6.64 0.47
C GLY A 606 -6.84 6.91 -0.91
N VAL A 607 -5.97 7.31 -1.84
CA VAL A 607 -6.29 7.58 -3.24
C VAL A 607 -5.55 6.60 -4.12
N PHE A 608 -6.28 5.82 -4.91
CA PHE A 608 -5.72 4.89 -5.88
C PHE A 608 -6.12 5.40 -7.26
N ASN A 609 -5.15 5.76 -8.10
CA ASN A 609 -5.42 6.41 -9.37
C ASN A 609 -4.53 5.94 -10.54
N GLY A 610 -5.03 6.14 -11.75
CA GLY A 610 -4.27 6.06 -13.00
C GLY A 610 -4.88 5.11 -14.04
N ASP A 611 -4.31 5.09 -15.24
CA ASP A 611 -4.84 4.28 -16.36
C ASP A 611 -4.37 2.81 -16.34
N GLY A 612 -3.76 2.34 -15.24
CA GLY A 612 -3.22 0.99 -15.07
C GLY A 612 -4.17 -0.03 -14.43
N VAL A 613 -3.57 -1.11 -13.91
CA VAL A 613 -4.25 -2.26 -13.31
C VAL A 613 -3.87 -2.38 -11.83
N ILE A 614 -4.85 -2.60 -10.95
CA ILE A 614 -4.62 -3.09 -9.59
C ILE A 614 -5.25 -4.48 -9.47
N GLU A 615 -4.50 -5.44 -8.95
CA GLU A 615 -4.93 -6.82 -8.75
C GLU A 615 -4.97 -7.15 -7.26
N GLN A 616 -6.18 -7.44 -6.80
CA GLN A 616 -6.43 -7.89 -5.43
C GLN A 616 -6.33 -9.41 -5.37
N VAL A 617 -5.14 -9.93 -5.11
CA VAL A 617 -4.93 -11.38 -4.96
C VAL A 617 -5.24 -11.84 -3.53
N GLY A 618 -4.81 -11.08 -2.51
CA GLY A 618 -5.13 -11.36 -1.11
C GLY A 618 -6.50 -10.84 -0.68
N SER A 619 -7.03 -11.37 0.44
CA SER A 619 -8.29 -10.87 1.01
C SER A 619 -8.16 -9.44 1.54
N ALA A 620 -9.20 -8.62 1.37
CA ALA A 620 -9.21 -7.21 1.75
C ALA A 620 -10.26 -6.89 2.82
N ASP A 621 -9.89 -6.08 3.79
CA ASP A 621 -10.78 -5.45 4.77
C ASP A 621 -10.83 -3.93 4.53
N VAL A 622 -12.02 -3.38 4.32
CA VAL A 622 -12.27 -1.96 4.07
C VAL A 622 -12.88 -1.33 5.31
N GLY A 623 -12.03 -0.71 6.13
CA GLY A 623 -12.40 -0.11 7.42
C GLY A 623 -12.62 1.40 7.37
N SER A 624 -12.46 2.05 6.22
CA SER A 624 -12.79 3.46 6.00
C SER A 624 -13.06 3.72 4.52
N ASP A 625 -13.77 4.82 4.22
CA ASP A 625 -14.13 5.19 2.85
C ASP A 625 -12.93 5.14 1.92
N THR A 626 -13.05 4.31 0.87
CA THR A 626 -11.95 4.02 -0.05
C THR A 626 -12.45 4.11 -1.48
N THR A 627 -11.74 4.87 -2.31
CA THR A 627 -12.03 4.98 -3.74
C THR A 627 -10.87 4.44 -4.56
N LEU A 628 -11.15 3.45 -5.41
CA LEU A 628 -10.24 2.95 -6.42
C LEU A 628 -10.62 3.50 -7.79
N ASP A 629 -9.81 4.39 -8.35
CA ASP A 629 -10.02 5.06 -9.64
C ASP A 629 -8.96 4.64 -10.66
N VAL A 630 -9.06 3.40 -11.12
CA VAL A 630 -8.09 2.77 -12.03
C VAL A 630 -8.74 2.24 -13.29
N ARG A 631 -7.98 2.07 -14.38
CA ARG A 631 -8.56 1.52 -15.63
C ARG A 631 -9.17 0.13 -15.39
N VAL A 632 -8.45 -0.75 -14.70
CA VAL A 632 -8.93 -2.09 -14.37
C VAL A 632 -8.64 -2.42 -12.92
N TYR A 633 -9.69 -2.89 -12.23
CA TYR A 633 -9.57 -3.53 -10.94
C TYR A 633 -9.90 -5.01 -11.11
N ASP A 634 -8.90 -5.85 -10.85
CA ASP A 634 -8.98 -7.30 -10.90
C ASP A 634 -9.24 -7.79 -9.47
N TRP A 635 -10.38 -8.43 -9.26
CA TRP A 635 -11.05 -8.60 -7.97
C TRP A 635 -11.33 -10.07 -7.64
N ASP A 636 -10.78 -11.05 -8.36
CA ASP A 636 -11.11 -12.47 -8.18
C ASP A 636 -10.16 -13.21 -7.22
N GLY A 637 -8.92 -12.76 -7.05
CA GLY A 637 -7.93 -13.39 -6.18
C GLY A 637 -6.85 -14.09 -7.00
N ALA A 638 -6.39 -15.26 -6.55
CA ALA A 638 -5.58 -16.14 -7.40
C ALA A 638 -6.45 -17.26 -7.98
N GLU A 639 -6.17 -17.72 -9.20
CA GLU A 639 -6.88 -18.85 -9.80
C GLU A 639 -6.91 -20.06 -8.84
N GLY A 640 -8.11 -20.45 -8.40
CA GLY A 640 -8.32 -21.56 -7.46
C GLY A 640 -8.21 -21.24 -5.97
N ASP A 641 -7.89 -19.99 -5.60
CA ASP A 641 -7.90 -19.46 -4.23
C ASP A 641 -8.53 -18.05 -4.24
N PRO A 642 -9.87 -17.96 -4.36
CA PRO A 642 -10.54 -16.70 -4.60
C PRO A 642 -10.57 -15.82 -3.35
N ALA A 643 -10.36 -14.52 -3.54
CA ALA A 643 -10.20 -13.57 -2.44
C ALA A 643 -11.56 -13.18 -1.80
N THR A 644 -11.50 -12.76 -0.53
CA THR A 644 -12.65 -12.16 0.16
C THR A 644 -12.44 -10.66 0.33
N THR A 645 -13.45 -9.85 0.04
CA THR A 645 -13.48 -8.42 0.39
C THR A 645 -14.58 -8.18 1.41
N SER A 646 -14.22 -7.62 2.57
CA SER A 646 -15.16 -7.26 3.63
C SER A 646 -15.21 -5.75 3.80
N ILE A 647 -16.42 -5.18 3.78
CA ILE A 647 -16.68 -3.77 3.99
C ILE A 647 -17.31 -3.61 5.38
N ASP A 648 -16.71 -2.76 6.20
CA ASP A 648 -17.19 -2.47 7.55
C ASP A 648 -18.51 -1.65 7.54
N PRO A 649 -19.24 -1.62 8.67
CA PRO A 649 -20.45 -0.79 8.78
C PRO A 649 -20.18 0.69 8.50
N GLU A 650 -21.13 1.37 7.85
CA GLU A 650 -21.07 2.80 7.51
C GLU A 650 -19.90 3.21 6.58
N VAL A 651 -19.15 2.24 6.04
CA VAL A 651 -18.01 2.48 5.14
C VAL A 651 -18.42 2.33 3.68
N VAL A 652 -17.92 3.21 2.82
CA VAL A 652 -18.12 3.15 1.36
C VAL A 652 -16.86 2.63 0.65
N LEU A 653 -16.98 1.51 -0.06
CA LEU A 653 -16.02 1.11 -1.09
C LEU A 653 -16.53 1.57 -2.46
N THR A 654 -15.82 2.50 -3.09
CA THR A 654 -16.13 2.99 -4.44
C THR A 654 -15.11 2.44 -5.45
N LEU A 655 -15.58 1.68 -6.43
CA LEU A 655 -14.77 1.16 -7.54
C LEU A 655 -15.09 1.93 -8.82
N ASN A 656 -14.31 2.96 -9.12
CA ASN A 656 -14.38 3.70 -10.38
C ASN A 656 -13.41 3.04 -11.37
N SER A 657 -13.86 2.02 -12.10
CA SER A 657 -12.97 1.28 -13.01
C SER A 657 -13.61 0.99 -14.33
N GLN A 658 -12.91 1.20 -15.45
CA GLN A 658 -13.50 0.97 -16.78
C GLN A 658 -13.99 -0.48 -16.93
N VAL A 659 -13.23 -1.41 -16.37
CA VAL A 659 -13.53 -2.84 -16.37
C VAL A 659 -13.25 -3.41 -14.98
N ILE A 660 -14.19 -4.22 -14.48
CA ILE A 660 -13.95 -5.17 -13.39
C ILE A 660 -13.69 -6.51 -14.07
N GLU A 661 -12.58 -7.15 -13.71
CA GLU A 661 -12.00 -8.34 -14.37
C GLU A 661 -11.63 -8.14 -15.85
N GLN A 662 -10.33 -8.20 -16.15
CA GLN A 662 -9.83 -7.97 -17.51
C GLN A 662 -10.11 -9.14 -18.47
N ASN A 663 -10.29 -10.34 -17.93
CA ASN A 663 -10.65 -11.53 -18.69
C ASN A 663 -12.18 -11.63 -18.75
N SER A 664 -12.74 -11.60 -19.94
CA SER A 664 -14.19 -11.44 -20.14
C SER A 664 -15.06 -12.63 -19.67
N ASN A 665 -14.48 -13.63 -18.98
CA ASN A 665 -15.08 -14.95 -18.80
C ASN A 665 -15.03 -15.52 -17.37
N ASP A 666 -14.34 -14.88 -16.41
CA ASP A 666 -14.24 -15.39 -15.03
C ASP A 666 -15.08 -14.59 -14.04
N GLY A 667 -15.24 -13.27 -14.17
CA GLY A 667 -16.07 -12.49 -13.22
C GLY A 667 -15.61 -12.64 -11.76
N HIS A 668 -16.30 -11.99 -10.80
CA HIS A 668 -15.92 -12.15 -9.40
C HIS A 668 -16.38 -13.51 -8.87
N ASP A 669 -15.44 -14.39 -8.53
CA ASP A 669 -15.67 -15.76 -8.08
C ASP A 669 -15.46 -15.97 -6.56
N GLY A 670 -14.98 -14.92 -5.88
CA GLY A 670 -14.76 -14.83 -4.44
C GLY A 670 -15.96 -14.41 -3.60
N ALA A 671 -15.72 -13.84 -2.42
CA ALA A 671 -16.77 -13.41 -1.50
C ALA A 671 -16.69 -11.90 -1.21
N ILE A 672 -17.79 -11.20 -1.44
CA ILE A 672 -17.99 -9.80 -1.06
C ILE A 672 -18.90 -9.78 0.17
N ASN A 673 -18.39 -9.34 1.32
CA ASN A 673 -19.16 -9.15 2.54
C ASN A 673 -19.42 -7.66 2.76
N VAL A 674 -20.64 -7.20 2.53
CA VAL A 674 -21.06 -5.83 2.83
C VAL A 674 -21.76 -5.85 4.19
N ASN A 675 -21.12 -5.33 5.24
CA ASN A 675 -21.61 -5.43 6.63
C ASN A 675 -22.20 -4.10 7.12
N GLY A 676 -23.30 -3.63 6.53
CA GLY A 676 -23.92 -2.33 6.84
C GLY A 676 -23.19 -1.14 6.21
N GLY A 677 -22.24 -1.43 5.32
CA GLY A 677 -21.57 -0.45 4.46
C GLY A 677 -22.20 -0.34 3.07
N ILE A 678 -21.51 0.34 2.17
CA ILE A 678 -21.93 0.55 0.78
C ILE A 678 -20.84 0.04 -0.16
N LEU A 679 -21.24 -0.81 -1.10
CA LEU A 679 -20.46 -1.13 -2.29
C LEU A 679 -21.00 -0.32 -3.48
N GLU A 680 -20.18 0.58 -4.01
CA GLU A 680 -20.50 1.36 -5.20
C GLU A 680 -19.55 0.98 -6.34
N VAL A 681 -20.08 0.33 -7.38
CA VAL A 681 -19.28 -0.11 -8.54
C VAL A 681 -19.64 0.73 -9.76
N ASN A 682 -18.69 1.50 -10.27
CA ASN A 682 -18.87 2.44 -11.37
C ASN A 682 -17.98 2.05 -12.55
N THR A 683 -18.51 1.22 -13.44
CA THR A 683 -17.82 0.81 -14.67
C THR A 683 -18.24 1.60 -15.88
N LYS A 684 -17.36 1.67 -16.88
CA LYS A 684 -17.57 2.47 -18.08
C LYS A 684 -17.06 1.73 -19.31
N VAL A 685 -17.96 1.45 -20.25
CA VAL A 685 -17.59 1.00 -21.60
C VAL A 685 -17.65 2.20 -22.56
N ARG A 686 -16.63 2.30 -23.40
CA ARG A 686 -16.58 3.29 -24.47
C ARG A 686 -17.53 2.89 -25.61
N LEU A 687 -18.51 3.73 -25.89
CA LEU A 687 -19.44 3.60 -27.02
C LEU A 687 -19.19 4.71 -28.06
N GLU A 688 -19.70 4.53 -29.28
CA GLU A 688 -19.78 5.64 -30.25
C GLU A 688 -20.72 6.72 -29.68
N GLY A 689 -20.16 7.83 -29.19
CA GLY A 689 -20.91 8.96 -28.62
C GLY A 689 -20.71 9.20 -27.12
N GLY A 690 -19.91 8.39 -26.40
CA GLY A 690 -19.61 8.62 -24.98
C GLY A 690 -19.23 7.36 -24.23
N PHE A 691 -19.31 7.42 -22.91
CA PHE A 691 -19.19 6.25 -22.03
C PHE A 691 -20.57 5.87 -21.52
N ALA A 692 -20.88 4.58 -21.50
CA ALA A 692 -22.06 4.04 -20.83
C ALA A 692 -21.64 3.12 -19.68
N PRO A 693 -22.45 3.01 -18.61
CA PRO A 693 -22.25 2.02 -17.57
C PRO A 693 -22.15 0.62 -18.17
N ALA A 694 -21.17 -0.16 -17.72
CA ALA A 694 -21.01 -1.55 -18.14
C ALA A 694 -21.50 -2.49 -17.03
N PRO A 695 -22.02 -3.68 -17.33
CA PRO A 695 -22.31 -4.62 -16.27
C PRO A 695 -21.01 -5.16 -15.66
N TRP A 696 -20.99 -5.33 -14.34
CA TRP A 696 -20.02 -6.20 -13.65
C TRP A 696 -20.70 -7.52 -13.29
N ARG A 697 -19.91 -8.59 -13.13
CA ARG A 697 -20.41 -9.95 -13.01
C ARG A 697 -20.00 -10.58 -11.68
N LEU A 698 -20.96 -11.14 -10.96
CA LEU A 698 -20.73 -12.10 -9.90
C LEU A 698 -20.84 -13.50 -10.50
N ASP A 699 -19.72 -14.21 -10.61
CA ASP A 699 -19.67 -15.51 -11.27
C ASP A 699 -20.33 -16.62 -10.43
N ARG A 700 -20.52 -17.81 -11.02
CA ARG A 700 -21.24 -18.96 -10.45
C ARG A 700 -20.74 -19.38 -9.06
N THR A 701 -19.45 -19.23 -8.78
CA THR A 701 -18.87 -19.51 -7.45
C THR A 701 -18.84 -18.28 -6.54
N GLY A 702 -18.99 -17.09 -7.12
CA GLY A 702 -19.02 -15.81 -6.43
C GLY A 702 -20.16 -15.69 -5.42
N ARG A 703 -19.90 -14.96 -4.34
CA ARG A 703 -20.86 -14.69 -3.27
C ARG A 703 -20.94 -13.23 -2.93
N LEU A 704 -22.14 -12.68 -2.94
CA LEU A 704 -22.47 -11.37 -2.39
C LEU A 704 -23.24 -11.57 -1.09
N ASN A 705 -22.58 -11.35 0.04
CA ASN A 705 -23.19 -11.44 1.36
C ASN A 705 -23.51 -10.02 1.86
N LEU A 706 -24.80 -9.71 1.91
CA LEU A 706 -25.34 -8.47 2.45
C LEU A 706 -25.76 -8.73 3.89
N LYS A 707 -25.20 -7.96 4.81
CA LYS A 707 -25.50 -8.08 6.23
C LYS A 707 -25.72 -6.70 6.79
N ASN A 708 -26.81 -6.50 7.53
CA ASN A 708 -26.86 -5.39 8.48
C ASN A 708 -25.90 -5.73 9.65
N GLY A 709 -25.15 -4.74 10.15
CA GLY A 709 -24.12 -4.93 11.18
C GLY A 709 -24.62 -5.72 12.40
N ALA A 710 -23.69 -6.35 13.14
CA ALA A 710 -24.00 -7.32 14.21
C ALA A 710 -25.27 -6.97 15.01
N LEU A 711 -26.28 -7.86 14.97
CA LEU A 711 -27.53 -7.73 15.73
C LEU A 711 -27.22 -7.42 17.20
N VAL A 712 -27.26 -6.14 17.58
CA VAL A 712 -27.32 -5.75 18.99
C VAL A 712 -28.80 -5.89 19.37
N PRO A 713 -29.16 -6.75 20.33
CA PRO A 713 -30.56 -7.02 20.67
C PRO A 713 -31.36 -5.78 21.12
N ASP A 714 -30.69 -4.67 21.42
CA ASP A 714 -31.26 -3.42 21.95
C ASP A 714 -30.62 -2.14 21.37
N GLY A 715 -30.02 -2.20 20.17
CA GLY A 715 -29.47 -1.03 19.47
C GLY A 715 -30.54 -0.25 18.69
N PRO A 716 -30.34 1.06 18.40
CA PRO A 716 -31.23 1.79 17.51
C PRO A 716 -31.26 1.11 16.13
N THR A 717 -32.45 1.03 15.54
CA THR A 717 -32.71 0.49 14.19
C THR A 717 -32.34 1.50 13.09
N ASP A 718 -31.37 2.39 13.35
CA ASP A 718 -30.92 3.44 12.43
C ASP A 718 -29.65 3.04 11.66
N GLY A 719 -29.14 1.82 11.86
CA GLY A 719 -28.06 1.27 11.06
C GLY A 719 -28.56 0.94 9.66
N SER A 720 -28.15 1.77 8.67
CA SER A 720 -28.38 1.53 7.26
C SER A 720 -27.94 0.11 6.89
N GLY A 721 -28.86 -0.70 6.37
CA GLY A 721 -28.52 -2.03 5.86
C GLY A 721 -27.47 -1.97 4.74
N ALA A 722 -26.93 -3.12 4.35
CA ALA A 722 -25.90 -3.17 3.31
C ALA A 722 -26.45 -2.72 1.95
N ILE A 723 -25.74 -1.84 1.24
CA ILE A 723 -26.19 -1.28 -0.04
C ILE A 723 -25.22 -1.65 -1.16
N VAL A 724 -25.74 -2.12 -2.30
CA VAL A 724 -25.01 -2.29 -3.56
C VAL A 724 -25.62 -1.39 -4.63
N ARG A 725 -24.84 -0.49 -5.20
CA ARG A 725 -25.30 0.50 -6.18
C ARG A 725 -24.28 0.78 -7.29
N GLY A 726 -24.69 1.60 -8.25
CA GLY A 726 -23.87 2.04 -9.38
C GLY A 726 -24.24 1.34 -10.68
N SER A 727 -23.27 0.72 -11.32
CA SER A 727 -23.38 0.08 -12.63
C SER A 727 -24.15 -1.25 -12.54
N PRO A 728 -24.75 -1.72 -13.66
CA PRO A 728 -25.53 -2.94 -13.65
C PRO A 728 -24.76 -4.16 -13.11
N LEU A 729 -25.45 -5.01 -12.35
CA LEU A 729 -24.92 -6.24 -11.77
C LEU A 729 -25.55 -7.44 -12.49
N ILE A 730 -24.72 -8.32 -13.03
CA ILE A 730 -25.12 -9.66 -13.50
C ILE A 730 -24.76 -10.68 -12.41
N VAL A 731 -25.73 -11.44 -11.95
CA VAL A 731 -25.59 -12.45 -10.90
C VAL A 731 -25.68 -13.84 -11.51
N GLU A 732 -24.57 -14.57 -11.48
CA GLU A 732 -24.49 -16.01 -11.78
C GLU A 732 -24.33 -16.87 -10.52
N GLY A 733 -23.75 -16.29 -9.46
CA GLY A 733 -23.51 -16.94 -8.17
C GLY A 733 -24.60 -16.73 -7.13
N THR A 734 -24.18 -16.55 -5.88
CA THR A 734 -25.09 -16.51 -4.72
C THR A 734 -25.17 -15.11 -4.10
N VAL A 735 -26.40 -14.62 -3.88
CA VAL A 735 -26.68 -13.47 -3.01
C VAL A 735 -27.28 -13.97 -1.70
N ARG A 736 -26.73 -13.56 -0.56
CA ARG A 736 -27.27 -13.88 0.76
C ARG A 736 -27.56 -12.59 1.51
N ALA A 737 -28.79 -12.41 1.98
CA ALA A 737 -29.20 -11.29 2.80
C ALA A 737 -29.47 -11.76 4.24
N LEU A 738 -28.85 -11.09 5.21
CA LEU A 738 -29.03 -11.33 6.64
C LEU A 738 -29.32 -10.01 7.36
N GLY A 739 -30.39 -9.97 8.14
CA GLY A 739 -30.86 -8.74 8.80
C GLY A 739 -31.66 -7.83 7.86
N ALA A 740 -32.15 -6.72 8.42
CA ALA A 740 -33.07 -5.83 7.71
C ALA A 740 -32.37 -4.85 6.76
N GLU A 741 -33.14 -4.25 5.86
CA GLU A 741 -32.74 -3.12 5.00
C GLU A 741 -31.56 -3.37 4.03
N ASN A 742 -31.28 -4.62 3.64
CA ASN A 742 -30.25 -4.86 2.61
C ASN A 742 -30.77 -4.49 1.22
N ARG A 743 -30.04 -3.67 0.46
CA ARG A 743 -30.50 -3.13 -0.83
C ARG A 743 -29.55 -3.45 -1.98
N ILE A 744 -30.12 -3.87 -3.11
CA ILE A 744 -29.47 -3.83 -4.43
C ILE A 744 -30.19 -2.74 -5.22
N GLU A 745 -29.59 -1.55 -5.26
CA GLU A 745 -30.10 -0.38 -5.99
C GLU A 745 -29.64 -0.37 -7.45
N ALA A 746 -28.56 -1.10 -7.76
CA ALA A 746 -28.10 -1.29 -9.14
C ALA A 746 -29.13 -2.06 -9.97
N LEU A 747 -29.16 -1.81 -11.28
CA LEU A 747 -29.88 -2.67 -12.23
C LEU A 747 -29.34 -4.10 -12.10
N ALA A 748 -30.21 -5.07 -11.85
CA ALA A 748 -29.80 -6.45 -11.58
C ALA A 748 -30.28 -7.41 -12.70
N THR A 749 -29.42 -8.33 -13.11
CA THR A 749 -29.79 -9.45 -13.98
C THR A 749 -29.41 -10.76 -13.31
N PHE A 750 -30.41 -11.54 -12.92
CA PHE A 750 -30.20 -12.87 -12.37
C PHE A 750 -30.29 -13.91 -13.48
N ILE A 751 -29.21 -14.66 -13.70
CA ILE A 751 -29.23 -15.75 -14.69
C ILE A 751 -29.80 -17.04 -14.08
N ALA A 752 -30.10 -18.03 -14.91
CA ALA A 752 -30.72 -19.29 -14.47
C ALA A 752 -29.97 -20.04 -13.35
N GLY A 753 -28.65 -19.82 -13.20
CA GLY A 753 -27.83 -20.43 -12.15
C GLY A 753 -27.79 -19.65 -10.83
N ALA A 754 -28.34 -18.43 -10.79
CA ALA A 754 -28.28 -17.56 -9.63
C ALA A 754 -29.05 -18.14 -8.44
N SER A 755 -28.53 -17.90 -7.23
CA SER A 755 -29.18 -18.29 -5.97
C SER A 755 -29.32 -17.09 -5.06
N VAL A 756 -30.53 -16.73 -4.68
CA VAL A 756 -30.82 -15.69 -3.68
C VAL A 756 -31.38 -16.34 -2.42
N VAL A 757 -30.78 -16.03 -1.28
CA VAL A 757 -31.20 -16.53 0.03
C VAL A 757 -31.45 -15.38 0.99
N VAL A 758 -32.69 -15.22 1.44
CA VAL A 758 -33.09 -14.26 2.48
C VAL A 758 -33.23 -15.02 3.79
N GLU A 759 -32.14 -15.07 4.56
CA GLU A 759 -31.82 -16.17 5.50
C GLU A 759 -32.90 -16.47 6.55
N ASP A 760 -33.29 -15.47 7.33
CA ASP A 760 -34.19 -15.63 8.48
C ASP A 760 -35.39 -14.66 8.42
N ARG A 761 -36.31 -14.79 9.39
CA ARG A 761 -37.55 -14.00 9.44
C ARG A 761 -37.37 -12.50 9.62
N ASN A 762 -36.18 -12.07 10.05
CA ASN A 762 -35.84 -10.65 10.23
C ASN A 762 -34.97 -10.15 9.09
N SER A 763 -34.75 -10.98 8.07
CA SER A 763 -33.91 -10.64 6.93
C SER A 763 -34.76 -10.08 5.81
N GLU A 764 -34.28 -8.98 5.22
CA GLU A 764 -34.94 -8.30 4.11
C GLU A 764 -33.92 -8.05 3.00
N LEU A 765 -34.36 -8.23 1.76
CA LEU A 765 -33.62 -7.84 0.57
C LEU A 765 -34.52 -7.00 -0.33
N PHE A 766 -34.08 -5.78 -0.61
CA PHE A 766 -34.76 -4.85 -1.52
C PHE A 766 -34.04 -4.83 -2.87
N LEU A 767 -34.77 -5.20 -3.91
CA LEU A 767 -34.34 -5.04 -5.31
C LEU A 767 -34.88 -3.69 -5.81
N GLY A 768 -34.14 -2.62 -5.53
CA GLY A 768 -34.52 -1.24 -5.86
C GLY A 768 -34.32 -0.89 -7.34
N GLY A 769 -33.30 -1.48 -7.97
CA GLY A 769 -33.07 -1.32 -9.41
C GLY A 769 -34.00 -2.19 -10.25
N ALA A 770 -34.26 -1.79 -11.51
CA ALA A 770 -34.99 -2.65 -12.43
C ALA A 770 -34.26 -4.00 -12.58
N THR A 771 -35.03 -5.09 -12.48
CA THR A 771 -34.49 -6.44 -12.33
C THR A 771 -34.93 -7.33 -13.48
N THR A 772 -33.98 -8.02 -14.11
CA THR A 772 -34.26 -9.03 -15.14
C THR A 772 -33.97 -10.42 -14.61
N PHE A 773 -34.93 -11.33 -14.76
CA PHE A 773 -34.87 -12.71 -14.30
C PHE A 773 -34.81 -13.66 -15.49
N PHE A 774 -33.69 -14.36 -15.68
CA PHE A 774 -33.59 -15.48 -16.63
C PHE A 774 -33.78 -16.85 -15.95
N GLY A 775 -34.28 -16.86 -14.71
CA GLY A 775 -34.45 -18.01 -13.84
C GLY A 775 -33.76 -17.78 -12.49
N GLY A 776 -33.27 -18.86 -11.88
CA GLY A 776 -32.62 -18.83 -10.58
C GLY A 776 -33.50 -19.39 -9.46
N SER A 777 -32.95 -19.42 -8.25
CA SER A 777 -33.61 -19.93 -7.04
C SER A 777 -33.68 -18.81 -6.00
N TYR A 778 -34.87 -18.49 -5.50
CA TYR A 778 -35.10 -17.44 -4.50
C TYR A 778 -35.75 -18.08 -3.29
N THR A 779 -35.05 -18.12 -2.16
CA THR A 779 -35.46 -18.93 -1.00
C THR A 779 -35.20 -18.20 0.31
N GLY A 780 -35.76 -18.71 1.41
CA GLY A 780 -35.42 -18.28 2.76
C GLY A 780 -36.63 -17.85 3.56
N ALA A 781 -36.44 -17.61 4.85
CA ALA A 781 -37.54 -17.32 5.77
C ALA A 781 -37.88 -15.82 5.89
N GLY A 782 -37.16 -14.95 5.17
CA GLY A 782 -37.35 -13.50 5.20
C GLY A 782 -38.18 -12.95 4.04
N VAL A 783 -38.03 -11.63 3.81
CA VAL A 783 -38.79 -10.86 2.82
C VAL A 783 -37.92 -10.46 1.63
N LEU A 784 -38.40 -10.74 0.41
CA LEU A 784 -37.85 -10.18 -0.82
C LEU A 784 -38.78 -9.08 -1.31
N HIS A 785 -38.28 -7.84 -1.37
CA HIS A 785 -39.00 -6.68 -1.89
C HIS A 785 -38.59 -6.43 -3.34
N GLN A 786 -39.54 -6.46 -4.26
CA GLN A 786 -39.32 -6.11 -5.66
C GLN A 786 -39.75 -4.67 -5.92
N GLU A 787 -38.95 -3.70 -5.47
CA GLU A 787 -39.27 -2.27 -5.62
C GLU A 787 -39.09 -1.76 -7.07
N GLY A 788 -38.04 -2.20 -7.75
CA GLY A 788 -37.78 -1.85 -9.15
C GLY A 788 -38.59 -2.73 -10.11
N HIS A 789 -38.87 -2.23 -11.32
CA HIS A 789 -39.61 -3.00 -12.33
C HIS A 789 -38.96 -4.36 -12.64
N ALA A 790 -39.77 -5.42 -12.69
CA ALA A 790 -39.33 -6.78 -12.94
C ALA A 790 -39.59 -7.22 -14.40
N SER A 791 -38.60 -7.86 -15.03
CA SER A 791 -38.72 -8.49 -16.33
C SER A 791 -38.39 -9.98 -16.24
N ILE A 792 -39.38 -10.84 -16.40
CA ILE A 792 -39.24 -12.30 -16.32
C ILE A 792 -39.02 -12.86 -17.72
N GLN A 793 -37.77 -13.17 -18.04
CA GLN A 793 -37.28 -13.67 -19.33
C GLN A 793 -37.00 -15.17 -19.33
N GLY A 794 -36.91 -15.81 -18.15
CA GLY A 794 -36.79 -17.25 -17.99
C GLY A 794 -37.60 -17.74 -16.79
N ASN A 795 -37.91 -19.04 -16.76
CA ASN A 795 -38.78 -19.60 -15.73
C ASN A 795 -38.19 -19.36 -14.34
N THR A 796 -38.93 -18.62 -13.51
CA THR A 796 -38.47 -18.09 -12.23
C THR A 796 -39.40 -18.52 -11.13
N GLN A 797 -38.85 -19.08 -10.05
CA GLN A 797 -39.61 -19.51 -8.89
C GLN A 797 -39.07 -18.85 -7.63
N SER A 798 -39.97 -18.25 -6.85
CA SER A 798 -39.68 -17.70 -5.54
C SER A 798 -40.37 -18.50 -4.45
N ASP A 799 -39.59 -18.99 -3.50
CA ASP A 799 -39.99 -19.77 -2.31
C ASP A 799 -39.54 -19.05 -1.01
N VAL A 800 -39.48 -17.72 -1.04
CA VAL A 800 -39.27 -16.89 0.16
C VAL A 800 -40.52 -16.90 1.05
N ALA A 801 -40.39 -16.51 2.33
CA ALA A 801 -41.57 -16.43 3.20
C ALA A 801 -42.56 -15.35 2.75
N THR A 802 -42.05 -14.17 2.39
CA THR A 802 -42.84 -13.07 1.85
C THR A 802 -42.15 -12.49 0.61
N TYR A 803 -42.92 -12.32 -0.47
CA TYR A 803 -42.47 -11.60 -1.66
C TYR A 803 -43.29 -10.33 -1.77
N ASN A 804 -42.78 -9.22 -1.24
CA ASN A 804 -43.39 -7.89 -1.37
C ASN A 804 -43.22 -7.42 -2.82
N TRP A 805 -44.34 -7.19 -3.48
CA TRP A 805 -44.41 -7.02 -4.93
C TRP A 805 -44.71 -5.58 -5.36
N ASP A 806 -45.16 -4.75 -4.43
CA ASP A 806 -45.85 -3.50 -4.78
C ASP A 806 -44.84 -2.35 -4.97
N GLY A 807 -43.66 -2.48 -4.40
CA GLY A 807 -42.69 -1.39 -4.36
C GLY A 807 -43.22 -0.22 -3.53
N PRO A 808 -42.66 0.99 -3.67
CA PRO A 808 -43.15 2.15 -2.95
C PRO A 808 -44.45 2.70 -3.57
N GLU A 809 -45.41 3.11 -2.72
CA GLU A 809 -46.76 3.62 -3.10
C GLU A 809 -46.74 4.71 -4.20
N GLU A 810 -45.71 5.56 -4.23
CA GLU A 810 -45.55 6.65 -5.21
C GLU A 810 -44.92 6.20 -6.55
N ALA A 811 -44.39 4.98 -6.62
CA ALA A 811 -43.71 4.43 -7.80
C ALA A 811 -43.84 2.89 -7.83
N PRO A 812 -45.03 2.37 -8.18
CA PRO A 812 -45.33 0.96 -8.10
C PRO A 812 -44.47 0.10 -9.04
N SER A 813 -44.19 -1.12 -8.61
CA SER A 813 -43.29 -2.02 -9.33
C SER A 813 -44.01 -2.81 -10.42
N ASN A 814 -43.87 -2.38 -11.69
CA ASN A 814 -44.41 -3.13 -12.83
C ASN A 814 -43.67 -4.45 -13.09
N THR A 815 -44.41 -5.51 -13.43
CA THR A 815 -43.86 -6.83 -13.80
C THR A 815 -44.25 -7.22 -15.22
N ALA A 816 -43.26 -7.59 -16.05
CA ALA A 816 -43.48 -8.10 -17.39
C ALA A 816 -43.00 -9.55 -17.52
N ILE A 817 -43.89 -10.47 -17.90
CA ILE A 817 -43.60 -11.88 -18.12
C ILE A 817 -43.54 -12.15 -19.62
N ALA A 818 -42.38 -12.63 -20.09
CA ALA A 818 -42.14 -12.90 -21.51
C ALA A 818 -42.97 -14.09 -22.03
N ALA A 819 -43.05 -14.18 -23.36
CA ALA A 819 -43.83 -15.22 -24.04
C ALA A 819 -43.30 -16.62 -23.72
N GLY A 820 -44.19 -17.52 -23.29
CA GLY A 820 -43.84 -18.90 -22.93
C GLY A 820 -43.05 -19.08 -21.63
N VAL A 821 -42.89 -18.00 -20.83
CA VAL A 821 -42.14 -18.00 -19.56
C VAL A 821 -43.10 -18.05 -18.37
N GLU A 822 -42.69 -18.73 -17.30
CA GLU A 822 -43.46 -18.82 -16.04
C GLU A 822 -42.79 -18.06 -14.88
N LEU A 823 -43.57 -17.24 -14.17
CA LEU A 823 -43.26 -16.77 -12.81
C LEU A 823 -44.09 -17.58 -11.81
N THR A 824 -43.43 -18.26 -10.87
CA THR A 824 -44.08 -18.96 -9.75
C THR A 824 -43.71 -18.29 -8.42
N LEU A 825 -44.72 -17.90 -7.64
CA LEU A 825 -44.57 -17.37 -6.29
C LEU A 825 -45.19 -18.37 -5.31
N ASN A 826 -44.37 -19.12 -4.57
CA ASN A 826 -44.81 -20.03 -3.51
C ASN A 826 -44.49 -19.42 -2.15
N VAL A 827 -45.31 -18.47 -1.74
CA VAL A 827 -44.99 -17.59 -0.62
C VAL A 827 -46.10 -17.63 0.45
N GLY A 828 -45.73 -17.36 1.70
CA GLY A 828 -46.69 -17.25 2.79
C GLY A 828 -47.53 -15.97 2.71
N ALA A 829 -46.97 -14.92 2.12
CA ALA A 829 -47.63 -13.65 1.88
C ALA A 829 -47.01 -12.93 0.66
N LEU A 830 -47.82 -12.15 -0.05
CA LEU A 830 -47.34 -11.22 -1.08
C LEU A 830 -47.11 -9.82 -0.52
N GLU A 831 -47.56 -9.53 0.70
CA GLU A 831 -47.29 -8.24 1.29
C GLU A 831 -47.02 -8.27 2.78
N THR A 832 -46.38 -7.18 3.25
CA THR A 832 -46.13 -6.97 4.69
C THR A 832 -47.35 -6.40 5.41
N GLN A 833 -48.27 -5.77 4.68
CA GLN A 833 -49.54 -5.27 5.19
C GLN A 833 -50.71 -5.95 4.47
N ALA A 834 -51.56 -6.66 5.21
CA ALA A 834 -52.64 -7.47 4.62
C ALA A 834 -53.74 -6.67 3.88
N ALA A 835 -53.75 -5.34 3.99
CA ALA A 835 -54.72 -4.46 3.33
C ALA A 835 -54.12 -3.69 2.13
N ASP A 836 -52.85 -3.94 1.82
CA ASP A 836 -52.10 -3.38 0.70
C ASP A 836 -51.93 -4.52 -0.32
N GLY A 837 -52.45 -4.34 -1.53
CA GLY A 837 -52.36 -5.33 -2.60
C GLY A 837 -51.64 -4.74 -3.80
N TYR A 838 -51.30 -5.61 -4.76
CA TYR A 838 -50.44 -5.23 -5.87
C TYR A 838 -51.00 -4.10 -6.71
N ASP A 839 -50.32 -2.95 -6.68
CA ASP A 839 -50.69 -1.66 -7.24
C ASP A 839 -50.13 -1.40 -8.65
N GLY A 840 -49.08 -2.13 -9.02
CA GLY A 840 -48.42 -2.03 -10.32
C GLY A 840 -49.19 -2.65 -11.47
N THR A 841 -48.52 -2.75 -12.62
CA THR A 841 -49.02 -3.50 -13.79
C THR A 841 -48.27 -4.81 -13.95
N ILE A 842 -49.00 -5.93 -13.94
CA ILE A 842 -48.53 -7.23 -14.42
C ILE A 842 -48.92 -7.38 -15.89
N THR A 843 -47.94 -7.47 -16.79
CA THR A 843 -48.17 -7.75 -18.22
C THR A 843 -47.66 -9.14 -18.58
N LEU A 844 -48.54 -10.00 -19.09
CA LEU A 844 -48.19 -11.34 -19.53
C LEU A 844 -48.35 -11.45 -21.05
N ALA A 845 -47.25 -11.74 -21.75
CA ALA A 845 -47.25 -11.98 -23.19
C ALA A 845 -47.80 -13.38 -23.55
N ALA A 846 -48.01 -13.61 -24.85
CA ALA A 846 -48.54 -14.87 -25.39
C ALA A 846 -47.86 -16.13 -24.83
N GLY A 847 -48.66 -16.99 -24.21
CA GLY A 847 -48.20 -18.23 -23.57
C GLY A 847 -47.41 -18.04 -22.28
N GLY A 848 -47.21 -16.81 -21.81
CA GLY A 848 -46.67 -16.53 -20.49
C GLY A 848 -47.60 -17.02 -19.38
N ARG A 849 -47.01 -17.39 -18.23
CA ARG A 849 -47.75 -17.96 -17.11
C ARG A 849 -47.39 -17.29 -15.78
N LEU A 850 -48.39 -16.90 -15.01
CA LEU A 850 -48.25 -16.46 -13.62
C LEU A 850 -48.89 -17.52 -12.71
N ASN A 851 -48.15 -17.96 -11.70
CA ASN A 851 -48.58 -18.97 -10.74
C ASN A 851 -48.36 -18.45 -9.32
N VAL A 852 -49.41 -17.96 -8.67
CA VAL A 852 -49.35 -17.39 -7.32
C VAL A 852 -49.95 -18.38 -6.33
N ASN A 853 -49.14 -18.90 -5.41
CA ASN A 853 -49.55 -19.85 -4.38
C ASN A 853 -49.36 -19.23 -3.00
N THR A 854 -50.45 -18.72 -2.44
CA THR A 854 -50.56 -18.12 -1.10
C THR A 854 -51.61 -18.86 -0.25
N PRO A 855 -51.52 -18.82 1.10
CA PRO A 855 -52.54 -19.42 1.98
C PRO A 855 -53.94 -18.82 1.81
N ASP A 856 -54.00 -17.51 1.56
CA ASP A 856 -55.23 -16.73 1.39
C ASP A 856 -55.34 -16.19 -0.05
N PRO A 857 -56.53 -15.75 -0.52
CA PRO A 857 -56.65 -15.00 -1.77
C PRO A 857 -55.66 -13.83 -1.83
N TRP A 858 -55.15 -13.53 -3.01
CA TRP A 858 -54.26 -12.39 -3.20
C TRP A 858 -55.00 -11.22 -3.82
N ARG A 859 -54.67 -10.03 -3.32
CA ARG A 859 -55.31 -8.77 -3.69
C ARG A 859 -54.56 -8.09 -4.84
N LEU A 860 -55.31 -7.66 -5.84
CA LEU A 860 -54.83 -6.87 -6.99
C LEU A 860 -55.49 -5.51 -6.94
N ASP A 861 -54.75 -4.46 -6.61
CA ASP A 861 -55.22 -3.06 -6.62
C ASP A 861 -54.86 -2.32 -7.94
N GLY A 862 -53.87 -2.84 -8.66
CA GLY A 862 -53.33 -2.35 -9.92
C GLY A 862 -53.91 -3.06 -11.15
N GLU A 863 -53.09 -3.32 -12.17
CA GLU A 863 -53.57 -3.88 -13.44
C GLU A 863 -52.93 -5.22 -13.81
N LEU A 864 -53.75 -6.21 -14.13
CA LEU A 864 -53.35 -7.48 -14.75
C LEU A 864 -53.72 -7.47 -16.24
N ARG A 865 -52.71 -7.45 -17.13
CA ARG A 865 -52.87 -7.49 -18.60
C ARG A 865 -52.50 -8.87 -19.16
N LEU A 866 -53.44 -9.49 -19.85
CA LEU A 866 -53.28 -10.81 -20.48
C LEU A 866 -53.27 -10.69 -22.01
N ASP A 867 -52.22 -11.19 -22.66
CA ASP A 867 -52.19 -11.35 -24.12
C ASP A 867 -52.01 -12.84 -24.44
N GLY A 868 -53.08 -13.63 -24.48
CA GLY A 868 -53.02 -15.08 -24.67
C GLY A 868 -52.27 -15.83 -23.56
N ALA A 869 -52.28 -15.28 -22.35
CA ALA A 869 -51.52 -15.78 -21.19
C ALA A 869 -52.38 -16.60 -20.21
N THR A 870 -51.73 -17.24 -19.23
CA THR A 870 -52.40 -18.05 -18.20
C THR A 870 -52.05 -17.60 -16.78
N VAL A 871 -53.05 -17.41 -15.93
CA VAL A 871 -52.88 -17.21 -14.47
C VAL A 871 -53.44 -18.43 -13.74
N VAL A 872 -52.71 -18.94 -12.75
CA VAL A 872 -53.13 -20.09 -11.93
C VAL A 872 -52.76 -19.86 -10.47
N GLY A 873 -53.30 -20.71 -9.58
CA GLY A 873 -52.93 -20.74 -8.17
C GLY A 873 -54.08 -20.31 -7.25
N SER A 874 -53.77 -19.48 -6.26
CA SER A 874 -54.71 -18.97 -5.27
C SER A 874 -55.74 -18.00 -5.88
N PRO A 875 -56.94 -17.88 -5.25
CA PRO A 875 -57.98 -16.95 -5.70
C PRO A 875 -57.51 -15.49 -5.77
N ILE A 876 -58.14 -14.70 -6.64
CA ILE A 876 -57.85 -13.29 -6.88
C ILE A 876 -58.96 -12.43 -6.28
N GLU A 877 -58.60 -11.44 -5.45
CA GLU A 877 -59.46 -10.31 -5.08
C GLU A 877 -59.07 -9.08 -5.92
N ASN A 878 -59.83 -8.82 -6.99
CA ASN A 878 -59.55 -7.73 -7.90
C ASN A 878 -60.21 -6.44 -7.42
N TYR A 879 -59.43 -5.46 -6.99
CA TYR A 879 -59.84 -4.09 -6.69
C TYR A 879 -59.38 -3.10 -7.77
N GLY A 880 -58.42 -3.49 -8.60
CA GLY A 880 -57.92 -2.74 -9.74
C GLY A 880 -58.58 -3.17 -11.05
N ALA A 881 -57.78 -3.62 -12.02
CA ALA A 881 -58.27 -4.02 -13.33
C ALA A 881 -57.65 -5.32 -13.85
N ILE A 882 -58.49 -6.23 -14.35
CA ILE A 882 -58.08 -7.39 -15.15
C ILE A 882 -58.48 -7.11 -16.60
N LYS A 883 -57.50 -7.05 -17.50
CA LYS A 883 -57.70 -6.75 -18.92
C LYS A 883 -57.05 -7.79 -19.82
N GLY A 884 -57.52 -7.88 -21.06
CA GLY A 884 -56.87 -8.69 -22.07
C GLY A 884 -57.49 -10.07 -22.28
N ALA A 885 -56.92 -10.83 -23.20
CA ALA A 885 -57.37 -12.18 -23.55
C ALA A 885 -56.49 -13.23 -22.87
N GLY A 886 -57.08 -14.27 -22.29
CA GLY A 886 -56.29 -15.29 -21.59
C GLY A 886 -57.13 -16.26 -20.77
N VAL A 887 -56.44 -17.04 -19.93
CA VAL A 887 -57.05 -18.03 -19.04
C VAL A 887 -56.68 -17.72 -17.60
N ILE A 888 -57.66 -17.53 -16.72
CA ILE A 888 -57.48 -17.47 -15.27
C ILE A 888 -58.03 -18.76 -14.68
N SER A 889 -57.17 -19.68 -14.25
CA SER A 889 -57.57 -20.93 -13.56
C SER A 889 -57.51 -20.76 -12.04
N ALA A 890 -58.17 -19.72 -11.55
CA ALA A 890 -58.36 -19.42 -10.14
C ALA A 890 -59.71 -18.68 -9.98
N ALA A 891 -60.34 -18.81 -8.81
CA ALA A 891 -61.57 -18.06 -8.54
C ALA A 891 -61.29 -16.56 -8.51
N VAL A 892 -62.23 -15.76 -9.01
CA VAL A 892 -62.09 -14.29 -9.08
C VAL A 892 -63.25 -13.64 -8.31
N ALA A 893 -62.91 -12.82 -7.32
CA ALA A 893 -63.83 -11.88 -6.67
C ALA A 893 -63.53 -10.48 -7.21
N ASN A 894 -64.47 -9.90 -7.97
CA ASN A 894 -64.28 -8.63 -8.65
C ASN A 894 -64.95 -7.47 -7.91
N HIS A 895 -64.14 -6.59 -7.34
CA HIS A 895 -64.49 -5.29 -6.76
C HIS A 895 -64.09 -4.12 -7.68
N GLY A 896 -63.17 -4.35 -8.62
CA GLY A 896 -62.70 -3.39 -9.61
C GLY A 896 -63.25 -3.67 -11.01
N THR A 897 -62.42 -3.53 -12.05
CA THR A 897 -62.83 -3.71 -13.45
C THR A 897 -62.35 -5.04 -14.01
N VAL A 898 -63.21 -5.75 -14.74
CA VAL A 898 -62.79 -6.84 -15.64
C VAL A 898 -63.21 -6.47 -17.06
N ALA A 899 -62.24 -6.36 -17.97
CA ALA A 899 -62.43 -6.03 -19.37
C ALA A 899 -61.81 -7.14 -20.25
N PRO A 900 -62.60 -8.12 -20.73
CA PRO A 900 -62.08 -9.16 -21.61
C PRO A 900 -61.47 -8.57 -22.88
N GLY A 901 -60.31 -9.09 -23.30
CA GLY A 901 -59.61 -8.58 -24.48
C GLY A 901 -58.86 -7.25 -24.27
N LEU A 902 -58.12 -6.85 -25.29
CA LEU A 902 -57.65 -5.47 -25.46
C LEU A 902 -58.52 -4.78 -26.53
N SER A 903 -59.83 -5.06 -26.51
CA SER A 903 -60.82 -4.56 -27.46
C SER A 903 -60.71 -5.10 -28.89
N ALA A 904 -61.43 -6.16 -29.31
CA ALA A 904 -62.29 -7.06 -28.54
C ALA A 904 -61.65 -8.46 -28.38
N GLY A 905 -61.96 -9.21 -27.32
CA GLY A 905 -61.31 -10.50 -27.02
C GLY A 905 -62.05 -11.47 -26.09
N LEU A 906 -61.41 -12.62 -25.84
CA LEU A 906 -61.96 -13.69 -25.01
C LEU A 906 -61.15 -13.85 -23.72
N LEU A 907 -61.84 -13.80 -22.59
CA LEU A 907 -61.28 -14.12 -21.27
C LEU A 907 -61.98 -15.36 -20.71
N LEU A 908 -61.20 -16.40 -20.39
CA LEU A 908 -61.70 -17.62 -19.73
C LEU A 908 -61.31 -17.62 -18.26
N ILE A 909 -62.28 -17.53 -17.36
CA ILE A 909 -62.12 -17.81 -15.94
C ILE A 909 -62.50 -19.27 -15.72
N ASN A 910 -61.51 -20.15 -15.58
CA ASN A 910 -61.71 -21.59 -15.39
C ASN A 910 -61.98 -21.95 -13.91
N ALA A 911 -62.87 -21.18 -13.28
CA ALA A 911 -63.29 -21.26 -11.88
C ALA A 911 -64.55 -20.39 -11.69
N PRO A 912 -65.16 -20.32 -10.49
CA PRO A 912 -66.24 -19.37 -10.21
C PRO A 912 -65.81 -17.90 -10.29
N LEU A 913 -66.73 -17.04 -10.71
CA LEU A 913 -66.63 -15.58 -10.69
C LEU A 913 -67.68 -15.00 -9.73
N VAL A 914 -67.26 -14.10 -8.85
CA VAL A 914 -68.16 -13.29 -8.01
C VAL A 914 -67.93 -11.83 -8.33
N GLN A 915 -68.91 -11.19 -8.95
CA GLN A 915 -68.98 -9.75 -9.13
C GLN A 915 -69.56 -9.12 -7.87
N HIS A 916 -68.85 -8.15 -7.27
CA HIS A 916 -69.32 -7.41 -6.10
C HIS A 916 -69.97 -6.06 -6.51
N PRO A 917 -70.73 -5.39 -5.60
CA PRO A 917 -71.44 -4.15 -5.91
C PRO A 917 -70.58 -3.01 -6.48
N ALA A 918 -69.30 -2.94 -6.11
CA ALA A 918 -68.37 -1.93 -6.61
C ALA A 918 -67.72 -2.32 -7.96
N GLY A 919 -67.80 -3.60 -8.34
CA GLY A 919 -67.15 -4.12 -9.52
C GLY A 919 -67.84 -3.68 -10.80
N THR A 920 -67.05 -3.58 -11.87
CA THR A 920 -67.50 -3.34 -13.25
C THR A 920 -67.03 -4.48 -14.16
N ILE A 921 -67.93 -4.99 -14.99
CA ILE A 921 -67.57 -5.80 -16.17
C ILE A 921 -67.73 -4.90 -17.39
N ALA A 922 -66.63 -4.63 -18.10
CA ALA A 922 -66.62 -3.79 -19.29
C ALA A 922 -66.56 -4.67 -20.55
N VAL A 923 -67.43 -4.38 -21.52
CA VAL A 923 -67.61 -5.16 -22.75
C VAL A 923 -67.65 -4.24 -23.95
N GLU A 924 -66.88 -4.58 -24.96
CA GLU A 924 -66.75 -3.80 -26.18
C GLU A 924 -67.36 -4.59 -27.35
N VAL A 925 -68.13 -3.90 -28.21
CA VAL A 925 -68.82 -4.51 -29.35
C VAL A 925 -68.44 -3.77 -30.65
N GLY A 926 -67.63 -4.43 -31.49
CA GLY A 926 -67.16 -3.90 -32.78
C GLY A 926 -67.64 -4.68 -34.02
N GLY A 927 -68.40 -5.76 -33.83
CA GLY A 927 -68.90 -6.59 -34.92
C GLY A 927 -69.68 -7.81 -34.43
N SER A 928 -70.27 -8.57 -35.36
CA SER A 928 -71.16 -9.70 -35.05
C SER A 928 -70.47 -11.05 -34.88
N ALA A 929 -69.21 -11.18 -35.30
CA ALA A 929 -68.47 -12.44 -35.20
C ALA A 929 -67.74 -12.54 -33.86
N ILE A 930 -67.54 -13.77 -33.38
CA ILE A 930 -66.70 -14.04 -32.19
C ILE A 930 -65.31 -13.42 -32.42
N GLY A 931 -64.81 -12.70 -31.41
CA GLY A 931 -63.56 -11.93 -31.50
C GLY A 931 -63.72 -10.54 -32.11
N GLN A 932 -64.94 -10.13 -32.47
CA GLN A 932 -65.29 -8.73 -32.76
C GLN A 932 -66.10 -8.08 -31.65
N PHE A 933 -66.42 -8.82 -30.59
CA PHE A 933 -67.00 -8.33 -29.35
C PHE A 933 -66.43 -9.17 -28.20
N ASP A 934 -66.46 -8.60 -26.99
CA ASP A 934 -65.89 -9.24 -25.82
C ASP A 934 -66.73 -10.41 -25.33
N VAL A 935 -66.04 -11.48 -24.93
CA VAL A 935 -66.66 -12.68 -24.38
C VAL A 935 -65.93 -13.09 -23.11
N MET A 936 -66.68 -13.19 -22.02
CA MET A 936 -66.24 -13.81 -20.78
C MET A 936 -66.80 -15.23 -20.67
N MET A 937 -65.92 -16.22 -20.57
CA MET A 937 -66.31 -17.60 -20.27
C MET A 937 -65.96 -17.93 -18.83
N VAL A 938 -66.92 -18.46 -18.07
CA VAL A 938 -66.73 -18.86 -16.68
C VAL A 938 -66.96 -20.36 -16.55
N ALA A 939 -65.98 -21.12 -16.05
CA ALA A 939 -66.10 -22.56 -15.78
C ALA A 939 -66.47 -22.81 -14.31
N GLY A 940 -67.60 -22.24 -13.91
CA GLY A 940 -68.14 -22.23 -12.57
C GLY A 940 -69.38 -21.34 -12.52
N ASP A 941 -69.90 -21.08 -11.33
CA ASP A 941 -70.98 -20.11 -11.16
C ASP A 941 -70.46 -18.70 -11.43
N ALA A 942 -71.27 -17.89 -12.10
CA ALA A 942 -71.04 -16.46 -12.31
C ALA A 942 -72.10 -15.67 -11.52
N ALA A 943 -71.72 -15.22 -10.31
CA ALA A 943 -72.59 -14.36 -9.50
C ALA A 943 -72.41 -12.90 -9.91
N LEU A 944 -73.50 -12.27 -10.34
CA LEU A 944 -73.54 -10.92 -10.89
C LEU A 944 -74.15 -9.93 -9.90
N ASP A 945 -73.54 -8.76 -9.83
CA ASP A 945 -73.92 -7.57 -9.06
C ASP A 945 -73.23 -6.36 -9.73
N GLY A 946 -73.28 -5.17 -9.14
CA GLY A 946 -72.50 -4.02 -9.59
C GLY A 946 -72.81 -3.59 -11.04
N THR A 947 -71.79 -3.16 -11.77
CA THR A 947 -71.97 -2.48 -13.07
C THR A 947 -71.63 -3.39 -14.26
N LEU A 948 -72.46 -3.37 -15.29
CA LEU A 948 -72.10 -3.75 -16.66
C LEU A 948 -71.91 -2.51 -17.51
N GLU A 949 -70.72 -2.33 -18.06
CA GLU A 949 -70.40 -1.24 -18.98
C GLU A 949 -70.27 -1.79 -20.40
N VAL A 950 -70.99 -1.20 -21.33
CA VAL A 950 -70.96 -1.58 -22.76
C VAL A 950 -70.46 -0.40 -23.58
N SER A 951 -69.59 -0.66 -24.56
CA SER A 951 -69.17 0.36 -25.52
C SER A 951 -69.12 -0.19 -26.94
N LEU A 952 -69.24 0.69 -27.93
CA LEU A 952 -69.16 0.35 -29.36
C LEU A 952 -67.77 0.72 -29.91
N LEU A 953 -67.21 -0.16 -30.75
CA LEU A 953 -65.91 0.07 -31.38
C LEU A 953 -66.03 0.44 -32.86
N GLY A 954 -65.10 1.28 -33.34
CA GLY A 954 -64.89 1.50 -34.78
C GLY A 954 -66.10 2.04 -35.55
N GLY A 955 -67.06 2.67 -34.86
CA GLY A 955 -68.32 3.15 -35.45
C GLY A 955 -69.30 2.01 -35.81
N TYR A 956 -69.18 0.85 -35.18
CA TYR A 956 -70.09 -0.27 -35.40
C TYR A 956 -71.50 0.07 -34.89
N GLU A 957 -72.50 -0.12 -35.75
CA GLU A 957 -73.91 0.13 -35.44
C GLU A 957 -74.69 -1.19 -35.58
N PRO A 958 -74.90 -1.94 -34.48
CA PRO A 958 -75.57 -3.22 -34.59
C PRO A 958 -77.07 -3.05 -34.93
N PRO A 959 -77.64 -3.90 -35.82
CA PRO A 959 -79.07 -3.86 -36.16
C PRO A 959 -79.95 -4.29 -34.97
N LEU A 960 -81.17 -3.76 -34.94
CA LEU A 960 -82.22 -4.14 -33.97
C LEU A 960 -82.40 -5.67 -33.92
N GLY A 961 -82.58 -6.19 -32.71
CA GLY A 961 -82.75 -7.61 -32.42
C GLY A 961 -81.47 -8.44 -32.53
N GLN A 962 -80.32 -7.84 -32.86
CA GLN A 962 -79.05 -8.57 -32.81
C GLN A 962 -78.70 -8.91 -31.36
N LYS A 963 -78.20 -10.14 -31.14
CA LYS A 963 -77.77 -10.63 -29.83
C LYS A 963 -76.28 -10.91 -29.78
N PHE A 964 -75.66 -10.63 -28.64
CA PHE A 964 -74.25 -10.89 -28.34
C PHE A 964 -74.13 -11.63 -27.00
N THR A 965 -73.62 -12.86 -27.00
CA THR A 965 -73.37 -13.60 -25.75
C THR A 965 -72.07 -13.10 -25.11
N ILE A 966 -72.19 -12.21 -24.14
CA ILE A 966 -71.06 -11.52 -23.49
C ILE A 966 -70.51 -12.30 -22.30
N LEU A 967 -71.33 -13.15 -21.68
CA LEU A 967 -70.94 -14.03 -20.59
C LEU A 967 -71.55 -15.42 -20.79
N ALA A 968 -70.75 -16.46 -20.59
CA ALA A 968 -71.22 -17.85 -20.58
C ALA A 968 -70.67 -18.62 -19.38
N ALA A 969 -71.54 -19.07 -18.48
CA ALA A 969 -71.24 -19.98 -17.38
C ALA A 969 -71.26 -21.42 -17.90
N SER A 970 -70.12 -21.88 -18.42
CA SER A 970 -69.99 -23.12 -19.20
C SER A 970 -70.19 -24.42 -18.38
N SER A 971 -70.03 -24.36 -17.06
CA SER A 971 -70.18 -25.51 -16.15
C SER A 971 -70.87 -25.16 -14.82
N GLY A 972 -71.50 -23.98 -14.74
CA GLY A 972 -72.24 -23.48 -13.57
C GLY A 972 -73.42 -22.61 -14.00
N ASP A 973 -74.02 -21.90 -13.07
CA ASP A 973 -75.18 -21.03 -13.32
C ASP A 973 -74.79 -19.54 -13.33
N VAL A 974 -75.57 -18.73 -14.04
CA VAL A 974 -75.59 -17.27 -13.87
C VAL A 974 -76.53 -16.95 -12.71
N LEU A 975 -76.00 -16.32 -11.67
CA LEU A 975 -76.73 -15.98 -10.44
C LEU A 975 -76.86 -14.46 -10.32
N GLY A 976 -78.06 -13.95 -10.05
CA GLY A 976 -78.30 -12.51 -9.93
C GLY A 976 -78.35 -11.79 -11.28
N SER A 977 -78.20 -10.47 -11.24
CA SER A 977 -78.16 -9.56 -12.39
C SER A 977 -77.22 -8.39 -12.06
N PHE A 978 -76.75 -7.67 -13.08
CA PHE A 978 -76.06 -6.40 -12.82
C PHE A 978 -77.04 -5.41 -12.17
N ALA A 979 -76.55 -4.65 -11.19
CA ALA A 979 -77.31 -3.63 -10.46
C ALA A 979 -77.37 -2.30 -11.21
N THR A 980 -76.30 -1.98 -11.97
CA THR A 980 -76.17 -0.78 -12.78
C THR A 980 -75.79 -1.17 -14.22
N LEU A 981 -76.39 -0.50 -15.20
CA LEU A 981 -76.04 -0.66 -16.61
C LEU A 981 -75.50 0.68 -17.11
N VAL A 982 -74.33 0.67 -17.76
CA VAL A 982 -73.79 1.82 -18.49
C VAL A 982 -73.74 1.41 -19.95
N ARG A 983 -74.55 2.06 -20.78
CA ARG A 983 -74.80 1.60 -22.15
C ARG A 983 -74.73 2.77 -23.14
N PRO A 984 -74.24 2.54 -24.36
CA PRO A 984 -74.24 3.57 -25.38
C PRO A 984 -75.64 3.67 -25.99
N TYR A 985 -76.12 4.89 -26.15
CA TYR A 985 -77.24 5.18 -27.04
C TYR A 985 -76.73 5.46 -28.45
N PHE A 986 -77.33 4.83 -29.46
CA PHE A 986 -76.93 4.98 -30.86
C PHE A 986 -78.12 4.80 -31.81
N ASN A 987 -78.40 5.81 -32.65
CA ASN A 987 -79.41 5.74 -33.71
C ASN A 987 -80.79 5.21 -33.27
N GLY A 988 -81.30 5.64 -32.11
CA GLY A 988 -82.59 5.14 -31.59
C GLY A 988 -82.52 3.74 -31.00
N ARG A 989 -81.33 3.29 -30.57
CA ARG A 989 -81.07 1.94 -30.08
C ARG A 989 -80.18 1.97 -28.85
N THR A 990 -80.34 0.95 -28.02
CA THR A 990 -79.47 0.65 -26.88
C THR A 990 -79.30 -0.87 -26.77
N PHE A 991 -78.55 -1.31 -25.76
CA PHE A 991 -78.39 -2.73 -25.42
C PHE A 991 -79.21 -3.09 -24.19
N GLU A 992 -79.94 -4.20 -24.24
CA GLU A 992 -80.64 -4.76 -23.07
C GLU A 992 -80.07 -6.14 -22.72
N PRO A 993 -79.58 -6.36 -21.48
CA PRO A 993 -79.07 -7.66 -21.08
C PRO A 993 -80.21 -8.67 -20.82
N ILE A 994 -80.10 -9.84 -21.44
CA ILE A 994 -80.95 -11.00 -21.22
C ILE A 994 -80.19 -12.00 -20.37
N TYR A 995 -80.68 -12.20 -19.15
CA TYR A 995 -80.13 -13.17 -18.21
C TYR A 995 -80.78 -14.54 -18.41
N ASN A 996 -80.03 -15.47 -18.97
CA ASN A 996 -80.39 -16.88 -19.06
C ASN A 996 -79.74 -17.66 -17.91
N ALA A 997 -80.18 -18.89 -17.67
CA ALA A 997 -79.63 -19.73 -16.60
C ALA A 997 -78.10 -19.94 -16.70
N THR A 998 -77.52 -19.89 -17.90
CA THR A 998 -76.09 -20.17 -18.14
C THR A 998 -75.40 -19.12 -19.01
N SER A 999 -76.07 -18.02 -19.36
CA SER A 999 -75.47 -16.97 -20.20
C SER A 999 -76.11 -15.59 -19.97
N VAL A 1000 -75.34 -14.54 -20.26
CA VAL A 1000 -75.86 -13.17 -20.43
C VAL A 1000 -75.68 -12.78 -21.89
N GLU A 1001 -76.78 -12.36 -22.53
CA GLU A 1001 -76.79 -11.88 -23.90
C GLU A 1001 -77.21 -10.42 -23.98
N LEU A 1002 -76.48 -9.58 -24.69
CA LEU A 1002 -76.95 -8.23 -25.01
C LEU A 1002 -77.84 -8.29 -26.25
N GLU A 1003 -79.11 -7.92 -26.15
CA GLU A 1003 -80.00 -7.71 -27.30
C GLU A 1003 -80.06 -6.22 -27.65
N VAL A 1004 -79.94 -5.90 -28.94
CA VAL A 1004 -80.14 -4.52 -29.41
C VAL A 1004 -81.62 -4.22 -29.46
N THR A 1005 -82.08 -3.34 -28.58
CA THR A 1005 -83.47 -2.90 -28.47
C THR A 1005 -83.62 -1.46 -28.99
N PRO A 1006 -84.84 -1.01 -29.29
CA PRO A 1006 -85.12 0.42 -29.39
C PRO A 1006 -84.68 1.10 -28.09
N GLY A 1007 -83.95 2.20 -28.20
CA GLY A 1007 -83.64 3.08 -27.08
C GLY A 1007 -84.35 4.42 -27.28
N TYR A 1008 -84.57 5.15 -26.20
CA TYR A 1008 -85.16 6.48 -26.25
C TYR A 1008 -84.18 7.50 -25.63
N GLU A 1009 -83.89 8.58 -26.35
CA GLU A 1009 -83.03 9.70 -25.88
C GLU A 1009 -83.57 10.42 -24.64
N ALA A 1010 -84.83 10.21 -24.28
CA ALA A 1010 -85.46 10.86 -23.15
C ALA A 1010 -85.88 9.91 -22.02
N ASP A 1011 -85.41 8.67 -22.05
CA ASP A 1011 -85.52 7.69 -20.97
C ASP A 1011 -84.34 7.93 -20.01
N PHE A 1012 -84.51 8.90 -19.12
CA PHE A 1012 -83.46 9.42 -18.23
C PHE A 1012 -83.30 8.60 -16.94
N ASP A 1013 -84.32 7.85 -16.50
CA ASP A 1013 -84.15 6.85 -15.42
C ASP A 1013 -83.83 5.43 -15.93
N GLU A 1014 -83.72 5.27 -17.25
CA GLU A 1014 -83.30 4.05 -17.95
C GLU A 1014 -84.20 2.83 -17.71
N ASP A 1015 -85.49 3.05 -17.45
CA ASP A 1015 -86.45 1.97 -17.15
C ASP A 1015 -87.10 1.35 -18.41
N GLY A 1016 -86.79 1.90 -19.59
CA GLY A 1016 -87.19 1.37 -20.89
C GLY A 1016 -88.49 1.96 -21.44
N ASP A 1017 -89.04 2.98 -20.80
CA ASP A 1017 -90.08 3.85 -21.34
C ASP A 1017 -89.76 5.35 -21.18
N VAL A 1018 -90.60 6.23 -21.74
CA VAL A 1018 -90.43 7.68 -21.60
C VAL A 1018 -91.71 8.24 -21.00
N ASP A 1019 -91.68 8.55 -19.71
CA ASP A 1019 -92.86 8.92 -18.96
C ASP A 1019 -92.68 10.13 -18.01
N GLY A 1020 -93.53 10.21 -16.97
CA GLY A 1020 -93.51 11.30 -16.01
C GLY A 1020 -92.32 11.28 -15.05
N ASP A 1021 -91.67 10.12 -14.87
CA ASP A 1021 -90.52 9.94 -13.99
C ASP A 1021 -89.24 10.46 -14.68
N ASP A 1022 -89.08 10.25 -15.99
CA ASP A 1022 -88.06 10.94 -16.82
C ASP A 1022 -88.20 12.45 -16.80
N LEU A 1023 -89.44 12.93 -16.91
CA LEU A 1023 -89.72 14.35 -16.82
C LEU A 1023 -89.25 14.95 -15.49
N ALA A 1024 -89.25 14.16 -14.42
CA ALA A 1024 -88.76 14.58 -13.13
C ALA A 1024 -87.23 14.72 -13.13
N ASN A 1025 -86.51 13.83 -13.81
CA ASN A 1025 -85.06 13.90 -13.99
C ASN A 1025 -84.66 15.10 -14.85
N TRP A 1026 -85.29 15.31 -16.01
CA TRP A 1026 -85.05 16.51 -16.83
C TRP A 1026 -85.31 17.81 -16.06
N LYS A 1027 -86.40 17.88 -15.29
CA LYS A 1027 -86.70 19.07 -14.45
C LYS A 1027 -85.64 19.29 -13.38
N ALA A 1028 -85.00 18.23 -12.88
CA ALA A 1028 -83.96 18.32 -11.88
C ALA A 1028 -82.65 18.88 -12.47
N GLY A 1029 -82.31 18.51 -13.71
CA GLY A 1029 -81.12 19.02 -14.41
C GLY A 1029 -81.31 20.34 -15.16
N PHE A 1030 -82.54 20.77 -15.45
CA PHE A 1030 -82.83 21.96 -16.27
C PHE A 1030 -82.04 23.22 -15.85
N GLY A 1031 -81.26 23.74 -16.80
CA GLY A 1031 -80.37 24.90 -16.64
C GLY A 1031 -78.93 24.56 -16.27
N SER A 1032 -78.54 23.28 -16.28
CA SER A 1032 -77.16 22.82 -16.08
C SER A 1032 -76.30 23.10 -17.32
N PRO A 1033 -75.23 23.90 -17.23
CA PRO A 1033 -74.41 24.23 -18.40
C PRO A 1033 -73.17 23.33 -18.55
N GLY A 1034 -73.02 22.70 -19.72
CA GLY A 1034 -71.73 22.23 -20.27
C GLY A 1034 -71.07 21.05 -19.57
N SER A 1035 -71.83 20.22 -18.86
CA SER A 1035 -71.36 18.95 -18.29
C SER A 1035 -72.51 17.99 -17.94
N ALA A 1036 -73.71 18.21 -18.48
CA ALA A 1036 -74.84 17.33 -18.22
C ALA A 1036 -74.57 15.97 -18.86
N VAL A 1037 -74.95 14.90 -18.18
CA VAL A 1037 -75.02 13.55 -18.77
C VAL A 1037 -76.47 13.20 -19.08
N HIS A 1038 -76.68 12.14 -19.85
CA HIS A 1038 -78.01 11.68 -20.24
C HIS A 1038 -79.00 11.59 -19.06
N MET A 1039 -78.59 10.99 -17.92
CA MET A 1039 -79.43 10.90 -16.71
C MET A 1039 -79.78 12.25 -16.06
N ASP A 1040 -79.01 13.31 -16.33
CA ASP A 1040 -79.32 14.66 -15.87
C ASP A 1040 -80.43 15.32 -16.71
N GLY A 1041 -80.85 14.68 -17.81
CA GLY A 1041 -81.84 15.21 -18.73
C GLY A 1041 -81.28 15.73 -20.04
N ASP A 1042 -80.02 15.49 -20.37
CA ASP A 1042 -79.42 15.83 -21.67
C ASP A 1042 -79.83 14.78 -22.71
N ALA A 1043 -80.91 15.05 -23.44
CA ALA A 1043 -81.47 14.14 -24.43
C ALA A 1043 -80.85 14.33 -25.82
N ASP A 1044 -80.39 15.53 -26.18
CA ASP A 1044 -79.78 15.75 -27.50
C ASP A 1044 -78.25 15.61 -27.52
N GLY A 1045 -77.65 15.41 -26.34
CA GLY A 1045 -76.25 15.04 -26.15
C GLY A 1045 -75.28 16.21 -26.32
N ASP A 1046 -75.74 17.45 -26.16
CA ASP A 1046 -74.93 18.66 -26.32
C ASP A 1046 -74.25 19.14 -25.01
N ALA A 1047 -74.43 18.37 -23.93
CA ALA A 1047 -73.91 18.56 -22.58
C ALA A 1047 -74.54 19.72 -21.80
N ASP A 1048 -75.67 20.27 -22.22
CA ASP A 1048 -76.55 21.08 -21.38
C ASP A 1048 -77.94 20.44 -21.19
N VAL A 1049 -78.76 21.01 -20.28
CA VAL A 1049 -80.15 20.55 -20.08
C VAL A 1049 -81.06 21.73 -20.27
N ASP A 1050 -81.63 21.86 -21.46
CA ASP A 1050 -82.41 23.01 -21.87
C ASP A 1050 -83.74 22.63 -22.57
N GLY A 1051 -84.33 23.59 -23.30
CA GLY A 1051 -85.59 23.37 -23.98
C GLY A 1051 -85.50 22.41 -25.19
N ALA A 1052 -84.31 22.18 -25.73
CA ALA A 1052 -84.05 21.20 -26.78
C ALA A 1052 -84.22 19.78 -26.24
N ASP A 1053 -83.68 19.47 -25.06
CA ASP A 1053 -83.87 18.16 -24.43
C ASP A 1053 -85.31 17.90 -24.03
N PHE A 1054 -85.96 18.94 -23.49
CA PHE A 1054 -87.39 18.88 -23.17
C PHE A 1054 -88.24 18.54 -24.39
N LEU A 1055 -87.85 19.07 -25.56
CA LEU A 1055 -88.54 18.82 -26.80
C LEU A 1055 -88.33 17.36 -27.24
N VAL A 1056 -87.16 16.78 -27.02
CA VAL A 1056 -86.92 15.34 -27.26
C VAL A 1056 -87.78 14.50 -26.32
N TRP A 1057 -87.83 14.81 -25.02
CA TRP A 1057 -88.75 14.15 -24.08
C TRP A 1057 -90.21 14.28 -24.50
N GLN A 1058 -90.66 15.46 -24.93
CA GLN A 1058 -92.03 15.64 -25.42
C GLN A 1058 -92.35 14.82 -26.68
N GLN A 1059 -91.35 14.61 -27.55
CA GLN A 1059 -91.51 13.82 -28.76
C GLN A 1059 -91.57 12.33 -28.47
N GLN A 1060 -90.85 11.88 -27.43
CA GLN A 1060 -90.74 10.48 -27.07
C GLN A 1060 -91.73 10.07 -25.96
N LEU A 1061 -92.40 11.02 -25.29
CA LEU A 1061 -93.38 10.76 -24.23
C LEU A 1061 -94.43 9.71 -24.62
N GLY A 1062 -94.51 8.65 -23.83
CA GLY A 1062 -95.38 7.49 -24.02
C GLY A 1062 -94.80 6.42 -24.93
N SER A 1063 -93.55 6.57 -25.39
CA SER A 1063 -92.83 5.49 -26.05
C SER A 1063 -92.37 4.48 -25.00
N SER A 1064 -92.50 3.20 -25.31
CA SER A 1064 -92.03 2.12 -24.45
C SER A 1064 -91.47 0.99 -25.30
N SER A 1065 -90.57 0.20 -24.74
CA SER A 1065 -90.03 -1.01 -25.39
C SER A 1065 -91.14 -2.02 -25.76
N ALA A 1066 -92.35 -1.88 -25.19
CA ALA A 1066 -93.51 -2.74 -25.44
C ALA A 1066 -94.32 -2.39 -26.72
N ASP A 1067 -94.10 -1.22 -27.35
CA ASP A 1067 -94.93 -0.76 -28.48
C ASP A 1067 -94.54 -1.33 -29.86
N LEU A 1068 -93.50 -2.18 -29.95
CA LEU A 1068 -93.07 -2.82 -31.18
C LEU A 1068 -93.27 -4.35 -31.18
N VAL A 1069 -94.48 -4.81 -30.87
CA VAL A 1069 -94.94 -6.14 -31.33
C VAL A 1069 -96.05 -5.95 -32.35
N LEU A 1070 -95.69 -5.61 -33.60
CA LEU A 1070 -96.49 -5.88 -34.80
C LEU A 1070 -95.71 -5.54 -36.09
N GLU A 1071 -94.68 -6.33 -36.41
CA GLU A 1071 -94.38 -6.60 -37.83
C GLU A 1071 -95.05 -7.93 -38.23
N PRO A 1072 -95.90 -7.95 -39.27
CA PRO A 1072 -96.41 -9.19 -39.82
C PRO A 1072 -95.26 -9.97 -40.46
N VAL A 1073 -95.00 -11.17 -39.95
CA VAL A 1073 -94.12 -12.16 -40.60
C VAL A 1073 -94.47 -12.24 -42.09
N PRO A 1074 -93.54 -12.00 -43.02
CA PRO A 1074 -93.79 -12.27 -44.43
C PRO A 1074 -93.96 -13.77 -44.64
N GLU A 1075 -95.20 -14.22 -44.87
CA GLU A 1075 -95.59 -15.60 -45.21
C GLU A 1075 -95.04 -16.08 -46.57
N ALA A 1076 -93.96 -15.50 -47.09
CA ALA A 1076 -93.41 -15.79 -48.41
C ALA A 1076 -92.30 -16.87 -48.46
N ALA A 1077 -91.98 -17.55 -47.35
CA ALA A 1077 -91.07 -18.71 -47.35
C ALA A 1077 -91.71 -20.03 -46.87
N ALA A 1078 -92.84 -19.99 -46.15
CA ALA A 1078 -93.57 -21.20 -45.75
C ALA A 1078 -94.49 -21.77 -46.86
N ALA A 1079 -94.83 -20.96 -47.88
CA ALA A 1079 -95.63 -21.39 -49.03
C ALA A 1079 -94.80 -21.99 -50.21
N ALA A 1080 -93.46 -21.93 -50.15
CA ALA A 1080 -92.58 -22.51 -51.17
C ALA A 1080 -92.10 -23.96 -50.86
N LEU A 1081 -92.37 -24.48 -49.66
CA LEU A 1081 -91.99 -25.86 -49.27
C LEU A 1081 -93.18 -26.85 -49.13
N ALA A 1082 -94.41 -26.41 -49.39
CA ALA A 1082 -95.59 -27.28 -49.48
C ALA A 1082 -96.08 -27.55 -50.94
N GLY A 1083 -95.41 -26.99 -51.95
CA GLY A 1083 -95.75 -27.17 -53.38
C GLY A 1083 -94.78 -28.02 -54.22
N GLY A 1084 -93.60 -28.39 -53.68
CA GLY A 1084 -92.54 -29.09 -54.44
C GLY A 1084 -92.49 -30.61 -54.28
N LEU A 1085 -93.33 -31.21 -53.42
CA LEU A 1085 -93.28 -32.64 -53.08
C LEU A 1085 -94.13 -33.55 -53.99
N PHE A 1086 -94.53 -33.07 -55.18
CA PHE A 1086 -95.31 -33.85 -56.16
C PHE A 1086 -94.76 -33.85 -57.59
N THR A 1087 -93.45 -33.69 -57.81
CA THR A 1087 -92.82 -34.09 -59.09
C THR A 1087 -91.33 -34.36 -58.92
N CYS A 1088 -90.97 -35.57 -58.46
CA CYS A 1088 -89.79 -36.34 -58.91
C CYS A 1088 -89.67 -37.72 -58.19
N VAL A 1089 -90.79 -38.46 -58.13
CA VAL A 1089 -90.79 -39.94 -57.94
C VAL A 1089 -90.60 -40.69 -59.28
N ALA A 1090 -90.07 -40.01 -60.29
CA ALA A 1090 -89.54 -40.62 -61.50
C ALA A 1090 -88.26 -39.85 -61.83
N ILE A 1091 -87.06 -40.28 -61.44
CA ILE A 1091 -86.29 -41.33 -62.10
C ILE A 1091 -85.28 -41.87 -61.08
N ALA A 1092 -85.66 -42.93 -60.36
CA ALA A 1092 -84.73 -43.81 -59.66
C ALA A 1092 -85.23 -45.25 -59.82
N ARG A 1093 -85.12 -45.80 -61.04
CA ARG A 1093 -85.16 -47.25 -61.31
C ARG A 1093 -84.72 -47.56 -62.76
N ARG A 1094 -83.43 -47.86 -62.92
CA ARG A 1094 -82.71 -48.67 -63.95
C ARG A 1094 -81.30 -48.10 -64.02
N ALA A 1095 -80.18 -48.81 -63.85
CA ALA A 1095 -79.91 -50.24 -63.84
C ALA A 1095 -78.64 -50.49 -63.02
N ALA A 1096 -78.50 -51.73 -62.58
CA ALA A 1096 -77.47 -52.20 -61.68
C ALA A 1096 -76.24 -52.78 -62.42
N TYR A 1097 -75.25 -53.17 -61.61
CA TYR A 1097 -74.38 -54.36 -61.75
C TYR A 1097 -72.95 -54.22 -62.32
N LYS A 1098 -72.01 -54.77 -61.52
CA LYS A 1098 -70.64 -55.31 -61.79
C LYS A 1098 -69.49 -54.28 -61.72
N ARG A 1099 -68.31 -54.56 -61.15
CA ARG A 1099 -67.69 -55.80 -60.63
C ARG A 1099 -66.42 -55.43 -59.82
N PHE A 1100 -66.15 -56.24 -58.80
CA PHE A 1100 -64.87 -56.63 -58.16
C PHE A 1100 -63.52 -56.19 -58.77
N GLY A 1101 -62.58 -55.86 -57.88
CA GLY A 1101 -61.13 -56.02 -58.11
C GLY A 1101 -60.23 -55.46 -57.00
N ARG A 1102 -59.77 -56.33 -56.09
CA ARG A 1102 -58.65 -56.12 -55.12
C ARG A 1102 -57.34 -55.77 -55.84
N PHE A 1103 -56.40 -55.06 -55.19
CA PHE A 1103 -55.09 -55.59 -54.74
C PHE A 1103 -54.20 -54.52 -54.07
N THR A 1104 -53.24 -55.05 -53.32
CA THR A 1104 -52.36 -54.51 -52.27
C THR A 1104 -51.12 -53.72 -52.74
N GLY A 1105 -50.60 -52.85 -51.85
CA GLY A 1105 -49.17 -52.78 -51.51
C GLY A 1105 -48.27 -51.75 -52.21
N GLY A 1106 -47.35 -51.13 -51.43
CA GLY A 1106 -46.09 -50.58 -51.91
C GLY A 1106 -45.74 -49.14 -51.45
N GLN A 1107 -44.77 -49.00 -50.54
CA GLN A 1107 -43.99 -47.78 -50.29
C GLN A 1107 -42.98 -47.49 -51.45
N PRO A 1108 -41.96 -46.60 -51.30
CA PRO A 1108 -41.93 -45.13 -51.33
C PRO A 1108 -40.90 -44.62 -52.38
N ALA A 1109 -40.34 -43.41 -52.20
CA ALA A 1109 -39.26 -42.74 -52.96
C ALA A 1109 -39.70 -41.89 -54.16
N ALA A 1110 -39.03 -40.83 -54.58
CA ALA A 1110 -38.03 -39.89 -54.05
C ALA A 1110 -37.81 -38.83 -55.16
N ALA A 1111 -37.33 -37.64 -54.78
CA ALA A 1111 -36.27 -36.86 -55.45
C ALA A 1111 -36.55 -35.35 -55.58
N SER A 1112 -35.66 -34.58 -54.93
CA SER A 1112 -35.33 -33.16 -55.11
C SER A 1112 -34.76 -32.84 -56.52
N PRO A 1113 -34.45 -31.58 -56.89
CA PRO A 1113 -33.34 -30.75 -56.34
C PRO A 1113 -33.74 -29.28 -56.03
N LEU A 1114 -33.24 -28.63 -54.97
CA LEU A 1114 -31.97 -27.87 -54.85
C LEU A 1114 -31.78 -26.75 -55.91
N LEU A 1115 -31.90 -25.48 -55.50
CA LEU A 1115 -30.80 -24.52 -55.28
C LEU A 1115 -31.21 -23.04 -55.42
N SER A 1116 -30.79 -22.30 -54.40
CA SER A 1116 -30.52 -20.86 -54.32
C SER A 1116 -30.06 -20.16 -55.60
N ARG A 1117 -30.46 -18.88 -55.79
CA ARG A 1117 -29.55 -17.71 -55.76
C ARG A 1117 -30.24 -16.38 -56.16
N LEU A 1118 -29.73 -15.32 -55.52
CA LEU A 1118 -29.52 -13.94 -55.96
C LEU A 1118 -30.64 -12.91 -55.78
N GLY A 1119 -30.31 -11.84 -55.03
CA GLY A 1119 -31.01 -10.56 -55.08
C GLY A 1119 -30.74 -9.63 -53.89
N ARG A 1120 -29.47 -9.24 -53.67
CA ARG A 1120 -29.07 -8.15 -52.77
C ARG A 1120 -29.30 -6.79 -53.45
N ARG A 1121 -29.65 -5.76 -52.67
CA ARG A 1121 -29.39 -4.30 -52.80
C ARG A 1121 -30.58 -3.53 -52.20
N ASP A 1122 -30.47 -2.38 -51.55
CA ASP A 1122 -29.44 -1.53 -50.94
C ASP A 1122 -30.29 -0.43 -50.25
N GLY A 1123 -29.91 0.08 -49.09
CA GLY A 1123 -30.62 1.22 -48.49
C GLY A 1123 -30.23 1.45 -47.03
N LEU A 1124 -29.18 2.25 -46.84
CA LEU A 1124 -28.69 2.78 -45.57
C LEU A 1124 -29.75 3.57 -44.78
N ALA A 1125 -29.91 3.24 -43.51
CA ALA A 1125 -29.92 4.16 -42.37
C ALA A 1125 -29.71 3.33 -41.09
#